data_AF-A0A6P1M6P9-F1
#
_entry.id   AF-A0A6P1M6P9-F1
#
_cell.length_a   1.000
_cell.length_b   1.000
_cell.length_c   1.000
_cell.angle_alpha   90.00
_cell.angle_beta   90.00
_cell.angle_gamma   90.00
#
_symmetry.space_group_name_H-M   'P 1'
#
loop_
_entity.id
_entity.type
_entity.pdbx_description
1 polymer ?
#
loop_
_entity_poly.entity_id
_entity_poly.type
_entity_poly.pdbx_seq_one_letter_code
_entity_poly.pdbx_strand_id
1 'polypeptide(L)'
;METQFKLIRETAVAELNGIVKEYRHEPTGAEYISVENNDNNKVFGITFRTPPSDSTGVAHILEHTVLCGSRKYPLKDPFVQLLKGSLQTFLNAMTYPDKTVYPVASQNVQDFYNLVDVYLDAVFFPRITPAFFRQEGWHYELEGPDAPLTCKGVVYNEMKGAYSSPDSLLLERSQQSLFPDTTYSLDSGGNPSVIPTLTYGEFREFHETWYHPSNARIFFYGNDDPAKRLEILEEYLGGFQSLENPPDSSIPLQPSFKKPALIKETFAAGDEDSKAFVTVNWALPEGSLHFALTVLDHILTGTSGSPLRKALIESGLGEDIAGFGLETHLRQPAYSIGMKGVDTPNLGKVEKLIFQTLEKLVQDGIDPGDIDAALNSFEFDLRENNRGSCPQGLSVMLTMLETWLYDWDPLVLAAYEKPLAGLKQALADNPRYFEELIENSLLKNPHRSVVRLIPDAFKAEREDAEDAAVMQAVKDAMIPDEIKRTMTAAERLLDMQKAPDSPAAIKTIPLLCRNDLRKEVRVIPREIETFDNATVLFHDLFTGGIAYIDIGLDLHVLDTDDLPWVSLLGSMLLEMGTQKESFASLSQRIARKTGGIYAAPVHAVPEQSPESVSRLFLRGKCMANRIEDLFSIISDILFLPAFDNIKRFKEVLLEQKAEMESGLVPNGHTAVLSRLKAHYHEASRAAEAMGGIDALFFHREIEQRVDDEWAAILERIETILKKMLAGGLVVNVTADNRDRAVIFQSLEKFLCAFPTMGNNLSNPWAFKADLPKSEALTAPSRVNYVGSAINLFDNHYQHDGSALVVTKYLRTAWLWEKIRVQGGAYGALCTFEPCCGVFAFASYRDPNLADTLEVYAQTGEFLKNLDIDQDELSRALIGAIGGIDTYRLPDAKGYCDTLRWLTGITDEKRQQRRNEILATTVEHFRQFGEFLDMHDAVTAVLGSKESIELSNVPFERHLKVL
;
A
#
# COMPACT_ATOMS: atom_id res chain seq x y z
N MET A 1 30.97 12.99 23.86
CA MET A 1 31.80 11.77 23.75
C MET A 1 32.49 11.84 22.40
N GLU A 2 33.77 11.47 22.34
CA GLU A 2 34.47 11.29 21.06
C GLU A 2 33.94 9.97 20.46
N THR A 3 33.34 10.02 19.26
CA THR A 3 32.71 8.84 18.64
C THR A 3 33.77 7.97 17.97
N GLN A 4 33.62 6.65 18.01
CA GLN A 4 34.56 5.70 17.39
C GLN A 4 34.24 5.42 15.91
N PHE A 5 33.51 6.34 15.26
CA PHE A 5 33.11 6.24 13.87
C PHE A 5 34.06 7.04 12.98
N LYS A 6 34.65 6.36 12.01
CA LYS A 6 35.48 6.98 10.98
C LYS A 6 34.66 7.25 9.74
N LEU A 7 34.62 8.51 9.30
CA LEU A 7 34.05 8.89 8.00
C LEU A 7 34.93 8.31 6.87
N ILE A 8 34.32 7.52 6.00
CA ILE A 8 34.96 6.88 4.84
C ILE A 8 34.76 7.72 3.58
N ARG A 9 33.52 8.15 3.34
CA ARG A 9 33.14 8.90 2.13
C ARG A 9 32.01 9.87 2.45
N GLU A 10 32.04 11.03 1.81
CA GLU A 10 30.95 12.01 1.79
C GLU A 10 30.65 12.36 0.33
N THR A 11 29.40 12.25 -0.08
CA THR A 11 28.95 12.45 -1.46
C THR A 11 27.67 13.26 -1.49
N ALA A 12 27.62 14.35 -2.25
CA ALA A 12 26.37 15.03 -2.56
C ALA A 12 25.62 14.21 -3.62
N VAL A 13 24.35 13.85 -3.35
CA VAL A 13 23.51 13.05 -4.24
C VAL A 13 22.26 13.87 -4.57
N ALA A 14 22.21 14.40 -5.78
CA ALA A 14 21.15 15.31 -6.21
C ALA A 14 19.77 14.62 -6.24
N GLU A 15 19.76 13.33 -6.61
CA GLU A 15 18.59 12.45 -6.65
C GLU A 15 17.92 12.30 -5.28
N LEU A 16 18.69 12.45 -4.19
CA LEU A 16 18.20 12.37 -2.81
C LEU A 16 18.02 13.74 -2.14
N ASN A 17 18.27 14.82 -2.88
CA ASN A 17 18.30 16.20 -2.39
C ASN A 17 19.10 16.35 -1.08
N GLY A 18 20.28 15.73 -1.04
CA GLY A 18 21.03 15.60 0.22
C GLY A 18 22.48 15.16 0.07
N ILE A 19 23.10 14.94 1.23
CA ILE A 19 24.46 14.45 1.37
C ILE A 19 24.40 13.05 1.96
N VAL A 20 25.10 12.10 1.33
CA VAL A 20 25.29 10.75 1.86
C VAL A 20 26.68 10.65 2.47
N LYS A 21 26.75 10.25 3.73
CA LYS A 21 27.99 9.98 4.45
C LYS A 21 28.07 8.52 4.85
N GLU A 22 29.17 7.88 4.50
CA GLU A 22 29.49 6.51 4.87
C GLU A 22 30.52 6.50 5.99
N TYR A 23 30.21 5.80 7.06
CA TYR A 23 31.06 5.64 8.23
C TYR A 23 31.36 4.16 8.47
N ARG A 24 32.46 3.93 9.18
CA ARG A 24 32.81 2.63 9.74
C ARG A 24 33.08 2.78 11.23
N HIS A 25 32.42 1.97 12.06
CA HIS A 25 32.74 1.89 13.48
C HIS A 25 34.06 1.13 13.64
N GLU A 26 35.11 1.79 14.14
CA GLU A 26 36.48 1.23 14.14
C GLU A 26 36.61 -0.07 14.93
N PRO A 27 36.03 -0.22 16.15
CA PRO A 27 36.17 -1.44 16.94
C PRO A 27 35.50 -2.67 16.34
N THR A 28 34.34 -2.51 15.68
CA THR A 28 33.54 -3.66 15.21
C THR A 28 33.60 -3.85 13.70
N GLY A 29 33.94 -2.81 12.95
CA GLY A 29 33.86 -2.78 11.49
C GLY A 29 32.44 -2.52 10.95
N ALA A 30 31.44 -2.28 11.80
CA ALA A 30 30.06 -2.03 11.39
C ALA A 30 29.98 -0.86 10.40
N GLU A 31 29.17 -1.02 9.36
CA GLU A 31 28.99 -0.02 8.32
C GLU A 31 27.73 0.81 8.58
N TYR A 32 27.87 2.12 8.46
CA TYR A 32 26.82 3.08 8.73
C TYR A 32 26.68 4.08 7.58
N ILE A 33 25.48 4.19 7.00
CA ILE A 33 25.13 5.19 6.00
C ILE A 33 24.18 6.23 6.62
N SER A 34 24.58 7.50 6.55
CA SER A 34 23.79 8.67 6.95
C SER A 34 23.38 9.44 5.69
N VAL A 35 22.10 9.42 5.35
CA VAL A 35 21.51 10.32 4.34
C VAL A 35 20.96 11.55 5.06
N GLU A 36 21.54 12.70 4.75
CA GLU A 36 21.20 14.00 5.36
C GLU A 36 20.47 14.85 4.33
N ASN A 37 19.17 15.08 4.55
CA ASN A 37 18.33 15.89 3.67
C ASN A 37 17.20 16.60 4.45
N ASN A 38 16.31 17.30 3.73
CA ASN A 38 15.21 18.06 4.32
C ASN A 38 13.91 17.25 4.51
N ASP A 39 13.92 15.95 4.21
CA ASP A 39 12.73 15.12 4.41
C ASP A 39 12.46 14.96 5.91
N ASN A 40 11.23 15.28 6.29
CA ASN A 40 10.82 15.23 7.68
C ASN A 40 10.32 13.85 8.09
N ASN A 41 10.15 12.90 7.16
CA ASN A 41 9.84 11.52 7.50
C ASN A 41 11.13 10.71 7.62
N LYS A 42 11.68 10.73 8.83
CA LYS A 42 12.96 10.11 9.13
C LYS A 42 12.83 8.61 9.08
N VAL A 43 13.85 7.94 8.57
CA VAL A 43 13.90 6.48 8.48
C VAL A 43 15.19 6.00 9.12
N PHE A 44 15.06 4.96 9.92
CA PHE A 44 16.16 4.15 10.41
C PHE A 44 15.95 2.73 9.93
N GLY A 45 17.02 2.04 9.61
CA GLY A 45 16.98 0.60 9.50
C GLY A 45 18.31 -0.03 9.85
N ILE A 46 18.23 -1.22 10.41
CA ILE A 46 19.38 -2.10 10.64
C ILE A 46 19.13 -3.42 9.94
N THR A 47 20.13 -3.87 9.18
CA THR A 47 20.07 -5.10 8.39
C THR A 47 21.20 -6.02 8.77
N PHE A 48 20.89 -7.31 8.93
CA PHE A 48 21.86 -8.38 9.13
C PHE A 48 21.84 -9.31 7.92
N ARG A 49 23.01 -9.76 7.47
CA ARG A 49 23.11 -10.83 6.47
C ARG A 49 22.92 -12.17 7.18
N THR A 50 21.81 -12.85 6.90
CA THR A 50 21.29 -14.00 7.66
C THR A 50 21.03 -15.20 6.75
N PRO A 51 22.03 -15.69 5.98
CA PRO A 51 21.83 -16.85 5.11
C PRO A 51 21.46 -18.10 5.93
N PRO A 52 20.30 -18.73 5.71
CA PRO A 52 19.97 -19.98 6.35
C PRO A 52 20.86 -21.14 5.86
N SER A 53 21.09 -22.12 6.74
CA SER A 53 21.77 -23.39 6.44
C SER A 53 20.81 -24.55 6.15
N ASP A 54 19.53 -24.37 6.47
CA ASP A 54 18.44 -25.33 6.28
C ASP A 54 17.10 -24.58 6.14
N SER A 55 15.99 -25.32 5.97
CA SER A 55 14.63 -24.74 5.88
C SER A 55 13.88 -24.75 7.22
N THR A 56 14.58 -24.66 8.35
CA THR A 56 13.93 -24.57 9.67
C THR A 56 13.22 -23.24 9.93
N GLY A 57 13.47 -22.22 9.10
CA GLY A 57 12.93 -20.88 9.31
C GLY A 57 13.59 -20.10 10.44
N VAL A 58 14.78 -20.51 10.91
CA VAL A 58 15.46 -19.89 12.06
C VAL A 58 15.61 -18.38 11.95
N ALA A 59 15.88 -17.84 10.76
CA ALA A 59 15.98 -16.40 10.51
C ALA A 59 14.63 -15.69 10.74
N HIS A 60 13.54 -16.28 10.25
CA HIS A 60 12.19 -15.75 10.39
C HIS A 60 11.67 -15.84 11.85
N ILE A 61 11.90 -16.98 12.50
CA ILE A 61 11.54 -17.17 13.92
C ILE A 61 12.30 -16.17 14.80
N LEU A 62 13.57 -15.91 14.49
CA LEU A 62 14.36 -14.92 15.22
C LEU A 62 13.88 -13.50 14.95
N GLU A 63 13.47 -13.19 13.72
CA GLU A 63 12.88 -11.90 13.37
C GLU A 63 11.69 -11.54 14.27
N HIS A 64 10.75 -12.47 14.43
CA HIS A 64 9.66 -12.33 15.39
C HIS A 64 10.15 -12.23 16.84
N THR A 65 11.03 -13.16 17.24
CA THR A 65 11.38 -13.33 18.67
C THR A 65 12.18 -12.16 19.23
N VAL A 66 13.04 -11.50 18.43
CA VAL A 66 13.81 -10.34 18.93
C VAL A 66 12.90 -9.17 19.30
N LEU A 67 11.69 -9.11 18.72
CA LEU A 67 10.67 -8.11 19.04
C LEU A 67 9.81 -8.51 20.25
N CYS A 68 10.01 -9.68 20.86
CA CYS A 68 9.34 -10.13 22.09
C CYS A 68 10.04 -9.66 23.39
N GLY A 69 10.53 -8.42 23.41
CA GLY A 69 11.20 -7.83 24.57
C GLY A 69 12.71 -8.00 24.60
N SER A 70 13.36 -7.07 25.29
CA SER A 70 14.81 -6.91 25.32
C SER A 70 15.31 -6.58 26.72
N ARG A 71 16.61 -6.32 26.85
CA ARG A 71 17.28 -5.94 28.10
C ARG A 71 16.66 -4.67 28.74
N LYS A 72 16.49 -3.60 27.96
CA LYS A 72 15.89 -2.32 28.40
C LYS A 72 14.36 -2.42 28.51
N TYR A 73 13.73 -3.22 27.66
CA TYR A 73 12.27 -3.29 27.53
C TYR A 73 11.78 -4.73 27.80
N PRO A 74 11.73 -5.17 29.07
CA PRO A 74 11.38 -6.54 29.44
C PRO A 74 9.87 -6.81 29.38
N LEU A 75 9.20 -6.34 28.33
CA LEU A 75 7.80 -6.67 28.02
C LEU A 75 7.73 -8.01 27.28
N LYS A 76 6.51 -8.54 27.14
CA LYS A 76 6.25 -9.65 26.23
C LYS A 76 6.14 -9.21 24.77
N ASP A 77 5.62 -8.01 24.55
CA ASP A 77 5.40 -7.46 23.20
C ASP A 77 5.59 -5.92 23.16
N PRO A 78 6.83 -5.43 23.17
CA PRO A 78 7.13 -4.02 22.92
C PRO A 78 6.61 -3.49 21.58
N PHE A 79 6.62 -4.32 20.53
CA PHE A 79 6.18 -3.92 19.19
C PHE A 79 4.73 -3.42 19.19
N VAL A 80 3.83 -4.15 19.87
CA VAL A 80 2.43 -3.74 20.03
C VAL A 80 2.28 -2.47 20.88
N GLN A 81 3.13 -2.26 21.87
CA GLN A 81 3.10 -1.01 22.65
C GLN A 81 3.49 0.19 21.81
N LEU A 82 4.52 0.06 20.95
CA LEU A 82 4.89 1.09 19.98
C LEU A 82 3.74 1.37 19.01
N LEU A 83 3.12 0.32 18.46
CA LEU A 83 1.98 0.48 17.54
C LEU A 83 0.85 1.33 18.12
N LYS A 84 0.61 1.23 19.43
CA LYS A 84 -0.46 1.94 20.15
C LYS A 84 -0.09 3.34 20.64
N GLY A 85 1.21 3.63 20.80
CA GLY A 85 1.68 4.82 21.52
C GLY A 85 2.73 5.65 20.80
N SER A 86 2.99 5.41 19.52
CA SER A 86 3.92 6.19 18.69
C SER A 86 3.20 6.97 17.57
N LEU A 87 3.93 7.87 16.92
CA LEU A 87 3.54 8.57 15.68
C LEU A 87 4.26 7.97 14.46
N GLN A 88 4.52 6.67 14.52
CA GLN A 88 5.22 5.94 13.50
C GLN A 88 4.51 6.09 12.14
N THR A 89 5.28 6.40 11.12
CA THR A 89 4.82 6.34 9.72
C THR A 89 5.12 4.98 9.10
N PHE A 90 6.08 4.24 9.68
CA PHE A 90 6.37 2.85 9.36
C PHE A 90 6.96 2.15 10.58
N LEU A 91 6.54 0.91 10.80
CA LEU A 91 7.05 0.05 11.87
C LEU A 91 6.85 -1.40 11.41
N ASN A 92 7.94 -2.07 11.07
CA ASN A 92 7.88 -3.46 10.63
C ASN A 92 9.25 -4.14 10.78
N ALA A 93 9.30 -5.43 10.47
CA ALA A 93 10.51 -6.18 10.21
C ALA A 93 10.25 -7.14 9.03
N MET A 94 11.31 -7.56 8.35
CA MET A 94 11.21 -8.37 7.12
C MET A 94 12.36 -9.38 7.05
N THR A 95 12.01 -10.64 6.79
CA THR A 95 12.97 -11.71 6.50
C THR A 95 12.99 -11.98 4.99
N TYR A 96 14.12 -11.69 4.35
CA TYR A 96 14.43 -12.04 2.96
C TYR A 96 15.22 -13.35 2.91
N PRO A 97 15.45 -13.93 1.73
CA PRO A 97 16.22 -15.18 1.58
C PRO A 97 17.62 -15.17 2.19
N ASP A 98 18.26 -14.00 2.37
CA ASP A 98 19.64 -13.87 2.86
C ASP A 98 19.89 -12.70 3.83
N LYS A 99 18.84 -11.99 4.23
CA LYS A 99 18.94 -10.85 5.14
C LYS A 99 17.69 -10.69 5.97
N THR A 100 17.85 -10.09 7.14
CA THR A 100 16.75 -9.65 8.00
C THR A 100 16.86 -8.15 8.21
N VAL A 101 15.78 -7.41 7.95
CA VAL A 101 15.74 -5.94 7.92
C VAL A 101 14.74 -5.45 8.96
N TYR A 102 15.16 -4.48 9.79
CA TYR A 102 14.33 -3.89 10.85
C TYR A 102 14.21 -2.37 10.66
N PRO A 103 13.25 -1.87 9.84
CA PRO A 103 13.09 -0.45 9.63
C PRO A 103 11.97 0.18 10.46
N VAL A 104 12.22 1.42 10.88
CA VAL A 104 11.23 2.31 11.52
C VAL A 104 11.26 3.67 10.87
N ALA A 105 10.12 4.35 10.85
CA ALA A 105 10.03 5.71 10.38
C ALA A 105 9.09 6.55 11.23
N SER A 106 9.45 7.83 11.40
CA SER A 106 8.58 8.79 12.06
C SER A 106 8.85 10.22 11.61
N GLN A 107 7.80 11.03 11.65
CA GLN A 107 7.90 12.46 11.41
C GLN A 107 8.32 13.25 12.65
N ASN A 108 8.06 12.69 13.84
CA ASN A 108 8.40 13.28 15.12
C ASN A 108 9.80 12.80 15.54
N VAL A 109 10.68 13.72 15.93
CA VAL A 109 12.08 13.39 16.26
C VAL A 109 12.20 12.58 17.55
N GLN A 110 11.41 12.91 18.58
CA GLN A 110 11.42 12.14 19.83
C GLN A 110 10.88 10.73 19.60
N ASP A 111 9.79 10.63 18.84
CA ASP A 111 9.21 9.35 18.46
C ASP A 111 10.19 8.49 17.66
N PHE A 112 10.84 9.09 16.66
CA PHE A 112 11.85 8.44 15.85
C PHE A 112 12.96 7.84 16.72
N TYR A 113 13.51 8.60 17.67
CA TYR A 113 14.53 8.08 18.57
C TYR A 113 14.00 7.03 19.55
N ASN A 114 12.77 7.13 20.03
CA ASN A 114 12.14 6.09 20.84
C ASN A 114 12.06 4.76 20.06
N LEU A 115 11.63 4.81 18.80
CA LEU A 115 11.54 3.64 17.91
C LEU A 115 12.93 3.04 17.65
N VAL A 116 13.92 3.88 17.35
CA VAL A 116 15.31 3.47 17.12
C VAL A 116 15.90 2.80 18.36
N ASP A 117 15.70 3.38 19.55
CA ASP A 117 16.21 2.84 20.82
C ASP A 117 15.61 1.45 21.12
N VAL A 118 14.29 1.28 20.93
CA VAL A 118 13.62 -0.01 21.08
C VAL A 118 14.12 -1.05 20.07
N TYR A 119 14.28 -0.67 18.81
CA TYR A 119 14.75 -1.59 17.76
C TYR A 119 16.21 -2.00 17.94
N LEU A 120 17.10 -1.07 18.32
CA LEU A 120 18.50 -1.37 18.59
C LEU A 120 18.66 -2.32 19.78
N ASP A 121 17.93 -2.09 20.88
CA ASP A 121 17.99 -2.99 22.04
C ASP A 121 17.34 -4.35 21.74
N ALA A 122 16.28 -4.38 20.92
CA ALA A 122 15.64 -5.61 20.46
C ALA A 122 16.61 -6.48 19.65
N VAL A 123 17.29 -5.93 18.63
CA VAL A 123 18.16 -6.75 17.77
C VAL A 123 19.47 -7.17 18.46
N PHE A 124 20.08 -6.30 19.28
CA PHE A 124 21.37 -6.61 19.92
C PHE A 124 21.24 -7.30 21.28
N PHE A 125 20.20 -6.98 22.06
CA PHE A 125 20.01 -7.51 23.41
C PHE A 125 18.60 -8.10 23.64
N PRO A 126 18.11 -8.99 22.74
CA PRO A 126 16.79 -9.60 22.86
C PRO A 126 16.68 -10.55 24.05
N ARG A 127 15.45 -10.74 24.54
CA ARG A 127 15.13 -11.79 25.52
C ARG A 127 14.90 -13.13 24.83
N ILE A 128 15.97 -13.81 24.44
CA ILE A 128 15.86 -15.11 23.74
C ILE A 128 15.55 -16.24 24.74
N THR A 129 14.30 -16.38 25.19
CA THR A 129 13.90 -17.41 26.17
C THR A 129 13.29 -18.66 25.50
N PRO A 130 13.31 -19.85 26.15
CA PRO A 130 12.65 -21.02 25.60
C PRO A 130 11.13 -20.85 25.41
N ALA A 131 10.50 -19.95 26.17
CA ALA A 131 9.06 -19.72 26.05
C ALA A 131 8.72 -18.91 24.79
N PHE A 132 9.50 -17.87 24.47
CA PHE A 132 9.30 -17.10 23.23
C PHE A 132 9.69 -17.89 22.00
N PHE A 133 10.76 -18.70 22.05
CA PHE A 133 11.06 -19.65 20.98
C PHE A 133 9.87 -20.60 20.68
N ARG A 134 9.25 -21.14 21.73
CA ARG A 134 8.07 -22.01 21.56
C ARG A 134 6.86 -21.26 20.99
N GLN A 135 6.64 -20.02 21.44
CA GLN A 135 5.53 -19.19 20.98
C GLN A 135 5.69 -18.81 19.50
N GLU A 136 6.80 -18.16 19.17
CA GLU A 136 7.03 -17.59 17.84
C GLU A 136 7.45 -18.64 16.82
N GLY A 137 8.25 -19.63 17.23
CA GLY A 137 8.72 -20.71 16.38
C GLY A 137 7.73 -21.87 16.33
N TRP A 138 7.97 -22.86 17.20
CA TRP A 138 7.13 -24.06 17.28
C TRP A 138 7.22 -24.76 18.65
N HIS A 139 6.18 -25.50 19.00
CA HIS A 139 6.16 -26.43 20.13
C HIS A 139 5.09 -27.50 19.95
N TYR A 140 5.25 -28.62 20.65
CA TYR A 140 4.18 -29.58 20.83
C TYR A 140 3.21 -29.15 21.93
N GLU A 141 1.93 -29.36 21.68
CA GLU A 141 0.84 -29.16 22.65
C GLU A 141 0.03 -30.44 22.80
N LEU A 142 -0.34 -30.74 24.06
CA LEU A 142 -1.08 -31.91 24.45
C LEU A 142 -2.09 -31.54 25.55
N GLU A 143 -3.39 -31.64 25.25
CA GLU A 143 -4.47 -31.27 26.20
C GLU A 143 -4.68 -32.30 27.33
N GLY A 144 -4.15 -33.51 27.16
CA GLY A 144 -4.21 -34.59 28.14
C GLY A 144 -3.37 -35.79 27.70
N PRO A 145 -3.01 -36.72 28.60
CA PRO A 145 -2.11 -37.84 28.27
C PRO A 145 -2.58 -38.67 27.07
N ASP A 146 -3.89 -38.83 26.93
CA ASP A 146 -4.53 -39.61 25.86
C ASP A 146 -4.93 -38.77 24.63
N ALA A 147 -4.88 -37.43 24.71
CA ALA A 147 -5.24 -36.53 23.61
C ALA A 147 -4.25 -36.63 22.43
N PRO A 148 -4.65 -36.34 21.18
CA PRO A 148 -3.69 -36.29 20.08
C PRO A 148 -2.65 -35.18 20.29
N LEU A 149 -1.39 -35.46 19.92
CA LEU A 149 -0.32 -34.46 19.95
C LEU A 149 -0.50 -33.49 18.78
N THR A 150 -0.34 -32.20 19.02
CA THR A 150 -0.40 -31.17 17.96
C THR A 150 0.86 -30.32 17.96
N CYS A 151 1.23 -29.75 16.82
CA CYS A 151 2.32 -28.79 16.69
C CYS A 151 1.74 -27.37 16.48
N LYS A 152 2.23 -26.39 17.23
CA LYS A 152 1.77 -24.99 17.19
C LYS A 152 2.94 -24.02 17.26
N GLY A 153 2.75 -22.82 16.72
CA GLY A 153 3.69 -21.70 16.78
C GLY A 153 3.31 -20.63 15.77
N VAL A 154 3.73 -19.38 15.97
CA VAL A 154 3.35 -18.26 15.08
C VAL A 154 3.87 -18.52 13.67
N VAL A 155 5.19 -18.64 13.50
CA VAL A 155 5.84 -18.88 12.20
C VAL A 155 5.46 -20.24 11.63
N TYR A 156 5.37 -21.30 12.45
CA TYR A 156 4.90 -22.61 11.97
C TYR A 156 3.52 -22.51 11.29
N ASN A 157 2.56 -21.84 11.93
CA ASN A 157 1.20 -21.69 11.39
C ASN A 157 1.16 -20.73 10.18
N GLU A 158 1.94 -19.65 10.22
CA GLU A 158 2.08 -18.74 9.09
C GLU A 158 2.61 -19.46 7.84
N MET A 159 3.67 -20.25 7.99
CA MET A 159 4.25 -21.00 6.89
C MET A 159 3.37 -22.15 6.41
N LYS A 160 2.57 -22.79 7.28
CA LYS A 160 1.49 -23.70 6.83
C LYS A 160 0.50 -22.96 5.93
N GLY A 161 0.14 -21.72 6.29
CA GLY A 161 -0.65 -20.83 5.43
C GLY A 161 0.03 -20.56 4.09
N ALA A 162 1.28 -20.12 4.10
CA ALA A 162 2.05 -19.82 2.90
C ALA A 162 2.17 -21.04 1.95
N TYR A 163 2.44 -22.24 2.48
CA TYR A 163 2.58 -23.48 1.69
C TYR A 163 1.26 -23.99 1.11
N SER A 164 0.13 -23.55 1.65
CA SER A 164 -1.20 -23.84 1.09
C SER A 164 -1.60 -22.91 -0.07
N SER A 165 -0.87 -21.81 -0.28
CA SER A 165 -1.09 -20.86 -1.37
C SER A 165 -0.33 -21.32 -2.62
N PRO A 166 -1.03 -21.66 -3.74
CA PRO A 166 -0.36 -22.07 -4.97
C PRO A 166 0.52 -20.98 -5.57
N ASP A 167 0.12 -19.70 -5.46
CA ASP A 167 0.94 -18.57 -5.90
C ASP A 167 2.24 -18.48 -5.08
N SER A 168 2.16 -18.55 -3.75
CA SER A 168 3.35 -18.49 -2.87
C SER A 168 4.31 -19.65 -3.16
N LEU A 169 3.77 -20.87 -3.29
CA LEU A 169 4.54 -22.07 -3.61
C LEU A 169 5.21 -21.97 -4.99
N LEU A 170 4.51 -21.41 -5.98
CA LEU A 170 5.07 -21.20 -7.31
C LEU A 170 6.24 -20.22 -7.29
N LEU A 171 6.13 -19.11 -6.54
CA LEU A 171 7.20 -18.12 -6.39
C LEU A 171 8.44 -18.75 -5.74
N GLU A 172 8.25 -19.43 -4.61
CA GLU A 172 9.32 -20.10 -3.87
C GLU A 172 10.03 -21.15 -4.75
N ARG A 173 9.26 -22.04 -5.40
CA ARG A 173 9.84 -23.08 -6.27
C ARG A 173 10.49 -22.50 -7.51
N SER A 174 10.00 -21.38 -8.03
CA SER A 174 10.64 -20.68 -9.16
C SER A 174 12.01 -20.12 -8.75
N GLN A 175 12.15 -19.50 -7.58
CA GLN A 175 13.44 -19.06 -7.04
C GLN A 175 14.38 -20.25 -6.81
N GLN A 176 13.96 -21.25 -6.03
CA GLN A 176 14.80 -22.40 -5.66
C GLN A 176 15.28 -23.20 -6.88
N SER A 177 14.44 -23.30 -7.91
CA SER A 177 14.79 -24.00 -9.15
C SER A 177 15.97 -23.37 -9.90
N LEU A 178 16.25 -22.08 -9.67
CA LEU A 178 17.35 -21.36 -10.29
C LEU A 178 18.63 -21.41 -9.46
N PHE A 179 18.54 -21.57 -8.15
CA PHE A 179 19.68 -21.43 -7.23
C PHE A 179 19.90 -22.65 -6.31
N PRO A 180 20.01 -23.89 -6.85
CA PRO A 180 20.07 -25.11 -6.06
C PRO A 180 21.33 -25.30 -5.20
N ASP A 181 22.42 -24.58 -5.50
CA ASP A 181 23.73 -24.73 -4.83
C ASP A 181 24.02 -23.58 -3.84
N THR A 182 23.07 -22.67 -3.61
CA THR A 182 23.20 -21.55 -2.67
C THR A 182 22.10 -21.60 -1.60
N THR A 183 22.14 -20.67 -0.64
CA THR A 183 21.11 -20.54 0.41
C THR A 183 19.70 -20.33 -0.17
N TYR A 184 19.58 -19.81 -1.40
CA TYR A 184 18.29 -19.57 -2.06
C TYR A 184 17.57 -20.85 -2.52
N SER A 185 18.21 -22.02 -2.39
CA SER A 185 17.58 -23.34 -2.52
C SER A 185 16.74 -23.73 -1.30
N LEU A 186 16.93 -23.01 -0.18
CA LEU A 186 16.24 -23.22 1.07
C LEU A 186 15.08 -22.22 1.22
N ASP A 187 14.33 -22.39 2.30
CA ASP A 187 13.27 -21.46 2.67
C ASP A 187 13.62 -20.79 4.00
N SER A 188 14.00 -19.52 3.92
CA SER A 188 14.32 -18.67 5.08
C SER A 188 13.10 -18.40 5.96
N GLY A 189 11.89 -18.45 5.39
CA GLY A 189 10.62 -18.34 6.12
C GLY A 189 10.32 -19.59 6.92
N GLY A 190 10.72 -20.75 6.38
CA GLY A 190 10.68 -22.06 7.02
C GLY A 190 9.68 -23.01 6.37
N ASN A 191 10.15 -24.22 6.06
CA ASN A 191 9.28 -25.29 5.58
C ASN A 191 8.56 -25.93 6.78
N PRO A 192 7.21 -26.00 6.83
CA PRO A 192 6.47 -26.57 7.96
C PRO A 192 6.89 -27.99 8.37
N SER A 193 7.35 -28.81 7.42
CA SER A 193 7.85 -30.16 7.73
C SER A 193 9.24 -30.18 8.40
N VAL A 194 10.00 -29.08 8.27
CA VAL A 194 11.38 -28.94 8.78
C VAL A 194 11.44 -28.03 10.01
N ILE A 195 10.55 -27.04 10.15
CA ILE A 195 10.47 -26.15 11.32
C ILE A 195 10.52 -26.94 12.65
N PRO A 196 9.79 -28.06 12.83
CA PRO A 196 9.83 -28.86 14.06
C PRO A 196 11.16 -29.56 14.38
N THR A 197 12.17 -29.42 13.52
CA THR A 197 13.53 -29.93 13.78
C THR A 197 14.43 -28.90 14.45
N LEU A 198 14.07 -27.61 14.42
CA LEU A 198 14.84 -26.54 15.02
C LEU A 198 14.89 -26.68 16.54
N THR A 199 16.09 -26.74 17.10
CA THR A 199 16.28 -26.72 18.55
C THR A 199 16.47 -25.30 19.07
N TYR A 200 16.11 -25.08 20.35
CA TYR A 200 16.37 -23.81 21.03
C TYR A 200 17.88 -23.45 21.09
N GLY A 201 18.77 -24.45 21.07
CA GLY A 201 20.21 -24.24 21.04
C GLY A 201 20.66 -23.62 19.72
N GLU A 202 20.28 -24.24 18.59
CA GLU A 202 20.56 -23.73 17.23
C GLU A 202 19.96 -22.34 17.01
N PHE A 203 18.73 -22.14 17.49
CA PHE A 203 18.05 -20.84 17.44
C PHE A 203 18.84 -19.73 18.15
N ARG A 204 19.39 -20.02 19.33
CA ARG A 204 20.24 -19.08 20.07
C ARG A 204 21.57 -18.83 19.37
N GLU A 205 22.21 -19.90 18.92
CA GLU A 205 23.49 -19.83 18.22
C GLU A 205 23.38 -19.00 16.94
N PHE A 206 22.27 -19.07 16.22
CA PHE A 206 22.00 -18.26 15.05
C PHE A 206 22.02 -16.75 15.36
N HIS A 207 21.42 -16.32 16.48
CA HIS A 207 21.50 -14.92 16.94
C HIS A 207 22.93 -14.53 17.30
N GLU A 208 23.60 -15.33 18.13
CA GLU A 208 24.97 -15.09 18.59
C GLU A 208 25.96 -14.99 17.41
N THR A 209 25.69 -15.71 16.32
CA THR A 209 26.49 -15.76 15.10
C THR A 209 26.22 -14.55 14.18
N TRP A 210 24.94 -14.26 13.86
CA TRP A 210 24.60 -13.34 12.77
C TRP A 210 24.20 -11.93 13.22
N TYR A 211 23.77 -11.73 14.47
CA TYR A 211 23.29 -10.44 15.00
C TYR A 211 24.41 -9.62 15.68
N HIS A 212 25.66 -9.85 15.26
CA HIS A 212 26.82 -9.08 15.71
C HIS A 212 26.97 -7.77 14.89
N PRO A 213 27.40 -6.64 15.50
CA PRO A 213 27.60 -5.39 14.76
C PRO A 213 28.52 -5.49 13.53
N SER A 214 29.51 -6.38 13.55
CA SER A 214 30.40 -6.62 12.39
C SER A 214 29.68 -7.15 11.15
N ASN A 215 28.47 -7.71 11.30
CA ASN A 215 27.63 -8.20 10.21
C ASN A 215 26.46 -7.24 9.89
N ALA A 216 26.36 -6.11 10.61
CA ALA A 216 25.27 -5.17 10.51
C ALA A 216 25.54 -4.08 9.44
N ARG A 217 24.48 -3.71 8.73
CA ARG A 217 24.40 -2.55 7.85
C ARG A 217 23.37 -1.59 8.43
N ILE A 218 23.82 -0.41 8.86
CA ILE A 218 23.01 0.55 9.61
C ILE A 218 22.73 1.78 8.75
N PHE A 219 21.47 2.18 8.64
CA PHE A 219 21.03 3.25 7.78
C PHE A 219 20.20 4.28 8.54
N PHE A 220 20.47 5.56 8.30
CA PHE A 220 19.65 6.69 8.72
C PHE A 220 19.36 7.61 7.54
N TYR A 221 18.15 8.18 7.51
CA TYR A 221 17.68 9.10 6.50
C TYR A 221 16.78 10.18 7.11
N GLY A 222 16.94 11.43 6.66
CA GLY A 222 16.04 12.53 6.98
C GLY A 222 16.74 13.72 7.62
N ASN A 223 15.92 14.56 8.26
CA ASN A 223 16.31 15.88 8.78
C ASN A 223 16.55 15.98 10.30
N ASP A 224 16.72 14.86 11.01
CA ASP A 224 17.23 14.84 12.38
C ASP A 224 18.72 15.20 12.46
N ASP A 225 19.20 15.47 13.69
CA ASP A 225 20.58 15.84 13.96
C ASP A 225 21.55 14.65 13.72
N PRO A 226 22.46 14.73 12.72
CA PRO A 226 23.39 13.65 12.42
C PRO A 226 24.34 13.30 13.57
N ALA A 227 24.69 14.27 14.42
CA ALA A 227 25.54 14.01 15.58
C ALA A 227 24.85 13.09 16.61
N LYS A 228 23.53 13.24 16.76
CA LYS A 228 22.73 12.42 17.65
C LYS A 228 22.62 10.96 17.16
N ARG A 229 22.60 10.75 15.84
CA ARG A 229 22.66 9.39 15.24
C ARG A 229 23.90 8.64 15.70
N LEU A 230 25.06 9.27 15.61
CA LEU A 230 26.34 8.68 16.04
C LEU A 230 26.37 8.42 17.56
N GLU A 231 25.84 9.34 18.37
CA GLU A 231 25.73 9.17 19.83
C GLU A 231 24.88 7.94 20.19
N ILE A 232 23.70 7.81 19.56
CA ILE A 232 22.81 6.67 19.76
C ILE A 232 23.53 5.37 19.39
N LEU A 233 24.17 5.32 18.22
CA LEU A 233 24.86 4.10 17.79
C LEU A 233 26.04 3.75 18.70
N GLU A 234 26.83 4.73 19.16
CA GLU A 234 27.95 4.49 20.09
C GLU A 234 27.48 3.85 21.41
N GLU A 235 26.30 4.21 21.93
CA GLU A 235 25.73 3.61 23.14
C GLU A 235 25.53 2.08 22.99
N TYR A 236 25.17 1.62 21.78
CA TYR A 236 24.94 0.21 21.50
C TYR A 236 26.22 -0.51 21.05
N LEU A 237 27.00 0.11 20.15
CA LEU A 237 28.15 -0.53 19.52
C LEU A 237 29.43 -0.47 20.37
N GLY A 238 29.57 0.53 21.25
CA GLY A 238 30.80 0.76 22.02
C GLY A 238 31.16 -0.37 23.00
N GLY A 239 30.19 -1.24 23.34
CA GLY A 239 30.40 -2.44 24.15
C GLY A 239 30.92 -3.65 23.38
N PHE A 240 30.94 -3.60 22.04
CA PHE A 240 31.35 -4.70 21.18
C PHE A 240 32.80 -4.54 20.69
N GLN A 241 33.41 -5.66 20.32
CA GLN A 241 34.70 -5.72 19.64
C GLN A 241 34.55 -6.55 18.38
N SER A 242 35.43 -6.37 17.40
CA SER A 242 35.44 -7.23 16.21
C SER A 242 35.65 -8.68 16.62
N LEU A 243 34.99 -9.60 15.92
CA LEU A 243 35.20 -11.03 16.10
C LEU A 243 36.59 -11.39 15.55
N GLU A 244 37.41 -12.12 16.31
CA GLU A 244 38.72 -12.58 15.81
C GLU A 244 38.59 -13.49 14.57
N ASN A 245 37.49 -14.25 14.49
CA ASN A 245 37.13 -15.10 13.36
C ASN A 245 35.63 -14.97 13.08
N PRO A 246 35.17 -13.91 12.37
CA PRO A 246 33.76 -13.75 12.07
C PRO A 246 33.28 -14.87 11.13
N PRO A 247 32.07 -15.39 11.32
CA PRO A 247 31.46 -16.32 10.38
C PRO A 247 31.30 -15.64 9.00
N ASP A 248 31.61 -16.36 7.93
CA ASP A 248 31.45 -15.84 6.57
C ASP A 248 29.97 -15.87 6.18
N SER A 249 29.32 -14.71 6.23
CA SER A 249 27.93 -14.54 5.77
C SER A 249 27.81 -14.30 4.26
N SER A 250 28.90 -14.34 3.48
CA SER A 250 28.85 -14.04 2.03
C SER A 250 28.04 -15.08 1.24
N ILE A 251 27.36 -14.60 0.20
CA ILE A 251 26.53 -15.46 -0.66
C ILE A 251 27.32 -15.80 -1.93
N PRO A 252 27.61 -17.07 -2.21
CA PRO A 252 28.30 -17.46 -3.43
C PRO A 252 27.39 -17.30 -4.65
N LEU A 253 28.00 -17.14 -5.83
CA LEU A 253 27.28 -17.20 -7.09
C LEU A 253 26.87 -18.65 -7.40
N GLN A 254 25.65 -18.80 -7.90
CA GLN A 254 25.16 -20.06 -8.45
C GLN A 254 25.87 -20.37 -9.77
N PRO A 255 26.48 -21.56 -9.91
CA PRO A 255 27.02 -22.01 -11.18
C PRO A 255 25.96 -22.11 -12.28
N SER A 256 26.32 -21.67 -13.49
CA SER A 256 25.43 -21.71 -14.65
C SER A 256 25.06 -23.14 -15.06
N PHE A 257 23.78 -23.37 -15.36
CA PHE A 257 23.32 -24.68 -15.82
C PHE A 257 23.82 -25.02 -17.22
N LYS A 258 24.08 -26.30 -17.45
CA LYS A 258 24.46 -26.82 -18.79
C LYS A 258 23.25 -27.04 -19.71
N LYS A 259 22.07 -27.20 -19.14
CA LYS A 259 20.79 -27.42 -19.84
C LYS A 259 19.65 -26.91 -18.96
N PRO A 260 18.52 -26.50 -19.57
CA PRO A 260 17.34 -26.10 -18.80
C PRO A 260 16.82 -27.22 -17.90
N ALA A 261 16.26 -26.84 -16.74
CA ALA A 261 15.62 -27.74 -15.80
C ALA A 261 14.09 -27.74 -15.96
N LEU A 262 13.44 -28.84 -15.60
CA LEU A 262 11.97 -28.94 -15.50
C LEU A 262 11.63 -29.44 -14.10
N ILE A 263 10.92 -28.61 -13.34
CA ILE A 263 10.42 -28.93 -12.01
C ILE A 263 8.91 -29.14 -12.12
N LYS A 264 8.43 -30.25 -11.55
CA LYS A 264 7.00 -30.55 -11.48
C LYS A 264 6.67 -30.79 -10.03
N GLU A 265 5.77 -29.98 -9.52
CA GLU A 265 5.27 -30.07 -8.14
C GLU A 265 3.75 -30.14 -8.18
N THR A 266 3.16 -30.66 -7.11
CA THR A 266 1.72 -30.65 -6.92
C THR A 266 1.31 -29.67 -5.84
N PHE A 267 0.08 -29.15 -5.92
CA PHE A 267 -0.53 -28.33 -4.88
C PHE A 267 -1.91 -28.88 -4.53
N ALA A 268 -2.37 -28.60 -3.31
CA ALA A 268 -3.66 -29.05 -2.84
C ALA A 268 -4.78 -28.31 -3.56
N ALA A 269 -5.58 -29.04 -4.33
CA ALA A 269 -6.71 -28.51 -5.08
C ALA A 269 -8.03 -28.80 -4.34
N GLY A 270 -8.99 -27.88 -4.43
CA GLY A 270 -10.31 -28.04 -3.81
C GLY A 270 -11.25 -28.99 -4.56
N ASP A 271 -10.99 -29.22 -5.86
CA ASP A 271 -11.74 -30.10 -6.74
C ASP A 271 -10.85 -30.60 -7.91
N GLU A 272 -11.37 -31.54 -8.71
CA GLU A 272 -10.67 -32.09 -9.89
C GLU A 272 -10.60 -31.12 -11.08
N ASP A 273 -11.43 -30.07 -11.10
CA ASP A 273 -11.50 -29.05 -12.16
C ASP A 273 -10.52 -27.88 -11.94
N SER A 274 -9.81 -27.90 -10.80
CA SER A 274 -8.79 -26.92 -10.47
C SER A 274 -7.72 -26.85 -11.55
N LYS A 275 -7.18 -25.65 -11.78
CA LYS A 275 -6.27 -25.37 -12.90
C LYS A 275 -4.81 -25.26 -12.45
N ALA A 276 -3.90 -25.59 -13.37
CA ALA A 276 -2.48 -25.62 -13.12
C ALA A 276 -1.81 -24.25 -13.33
N PHE A 277 -0.56 -24.15 -12.87
CA PHE A 277 0.31 -22.99 -13.04
C PHE A 277 1.58 -23.42 -13.78
N VAL A 278 2.13 -22.52 -14.58
CA VAL A 278 3.42 -22.75 -15.24
C VAL A 278 4.21 -21.46 -15.32
N THR A 279 5.49 -21.50 -14.95
CA THR A 279 6.45 -20.41 -15.13
C THR A 279 7.69 -20.90 -15.85
N VAL A 280 8.30 -19.98 -16.60
CA VAL A 280 9.65 -20.12 -17.16
C VAL A 280 10.52 -19.09 -16.45
N ASN A 281 11.64 -19.55 -15.90
CA ASN A 281 12.46 -18.76 -15.00
C ASN A 281 13.91 -18.74 -15.49
N TRP A 282 14.61 -17.62 -15.34
CA TRP A 282 16.00 -17.43 -15.73
C TRP A 282 16.80 -16.81 -14.59
N ALA A 283 17.98 -17.36 -14.29
CA ALA A 283 18.98 -16.64 -13.53
C ALA A 283 19.74 -15.70 -14.47
N LEU A 284 19.86 -14.44 -14.09
CA LEU A 284 20.46 -13.38 -14.88
C LEU A 284 21.87 -13.04 -14.36
N PRO A 285 22.75 -12.48 -15.21
CA PRO A 285 24.08 -12.08 -14.78
C PRO A 285 24.04 -10.95 -13.75
N GLU A 286 24.97 -10.98 -12.79
CA GLU A 286 25.21 -9.84 -11.89
C GLU A 286 25.80 -8.64 -12.67
N GLY A 287 25.64 -7.42 -12.15
CA GLY A 287 26.39 -6.25 -12.61
C GLY A 287 25.55 -5.11 -13.18
N SER A 288 26.15 -4.31 -14.07
CA SER A 288 25.62 -3.01 -14.53
C SER A 288 24.38 -3.08 -15.43
N LEU A 289 23.79 -4.27 -15.62
CA LEU A 289 22.61 -4.46 -16.45
C LEU A 289 21.29 -4.23 -15.70
N HIS A 290 21.33 -3.93 -14.39
CA HIS A 290 20.13 -3.74 -13.57
C HIS A 290 19.08 -2.85 -14.26
N PHE A 291 19.44 -1.63 -14.65
CA PHE A 291 18.51 -0.68 -15.27
C PHE A 291 17.99 -1.19 -16.62
N ALA A 292 18.86 -1.83 -17.42
CA ALA A 292 18.47 -2.41 -18.70
C ALA A 292 17.46 -3.56 -18.53
N LEU A 293 17.65 -4.39 -17.51
CA LEU A 293 16.73 -5.49 -17.20
C LEU A 293 15.39 -4.97 -16.67
N THR A 294 15.38 -3.92 -15.84
CA THR A 294 14.13 -3.29 -15.36
C THR A 294 13.33 -2.66 -16.50
N VAL A 295 14.01 -1.98 -17.43
CA VAL A 295 13.34 -1.46 -18.64
C VAL A 295 12.85 -2.61 -19.53
N LEU A 296 13.63 -3.68 -19.68
CA LEU A 296 13.21 -4.85 -20.45
C LEU A 296 11.96 -5.52 -19.85
N ASP A 297 11.86 -5.64 -18.53
CA ASP A 297 10.67 -6.15 -17.86
C ASP A 297 9.43 -5.28 -18.16
N HIS A 298 9.58 -3.95 -18.11
CA HIS A 298 8.51 -3.02 -18.53
C HIS A 298 8.11 -3.21 -20.00
N ILE A 299 9.08 -3.38 -20.90
CA ILE A 299 8.82 -3.65 -22.32
C ILE A 299 8.01 -4.94 -22.46
N LEU A 300 8.43 -6.04 -21.81
CA LEU A 300 7.81 -7.35 -21.99
C LEU A 300 6.42 -7.44 -21.36
N THR A 301 6.25 -6.89 -20.15
CA THR A 301 5.10 -7.22 -19.28
C THR A 301 4.48 -6.03 -18.54
N GLY A 302 5.08 -4.84 -18.60
CA GLY A 302 4.71 -3.67 -17.78
C GLY A 302 3.28 -3.16 -17.97
N THR A 303 2.70 -3.27 -19.18
CA THR A 303 1.34 -2.78 -19.48
C THR A 303 0.51 -3.84 -20.21
N SER A 304 -0.81 -3.65 -20.32
CA SER A 304 -1.68 -4.51 -21.13
C SER A 304 -1.31 -4.52 -22.63
N GLY A 305 -0.63 -3.46 -23.10
CA GLY A 305 -0.10 -3.37 -24.47
C GLY A 305 1.25 -4.08 -24.65
N SER A 306 1.98 -4.38 -23.57
CA SER A 306 3.30 -4.99 -23.64
C SER A 306 3.25 -6.36 -24.34
N PRO A 307 4.12 -6.64 -25.32
CA PRO A 307 3.97 -7.75 -26.26
C PRO A 307 3.86 -9.13 -25.62
N LEU A 308 4.65 -9.44 -24.58
CA LEU A 308 4.61 -10.76 -23.95
C LEU A 308 3.36 -10.92 -23.08
N ARG A 309 3.01 -9.90 -22.29
CA ARG A 309 1.76 -9.87 -21.52
C ARG A 309 0.54 -10.02 -22.42
N LYS A 310 0.47 -9.23 -23.49
CA LYS A 310 -0.61 -9.27 -24.47
C LYS A 310 -0.74 -10.65 -25.10
N ALA A 311 0.37 -11.24 -25.57
CA ALA A 311 0.36 -12.56 -26.19
C ALA A 311 -0.17 -13.64 -25.24
N LEU A 312 0.24 -13.62 -23.96
CA LEU A 312 -0.22 -14.58 -22.96
C LEU A 312 -1.71 -14.44 -22.67
N ILE A 313 -2.19 -13.23 -22.39
CA ILE A 313 -3.61 -12.98 -22.07
C ILE A 313 -4.52 -13.26 -23.27
N GLU A 314 -4.20 -12.74 -24.46
CA GLU A 314 -5.03 -12.93 -25.66
C GLU A 314 -5.03 -14.37 -26.18
N SER A 315 -4.09 -15.22 -25.74
CA SER A 315 -4.06 -16.63 -26.12
C SER A 315 -5.21 -17.45 -25.55
N GLY A 316 -5.81 -17.00 -24.42
CA GLY A 316 -6.81 -17.76 -23.67
C GLY A 316 -6.29 -19.08 -23.09
N LEU A 317 -4.98 -19.29 -23.02
CA LEU A 317 -4.38 -20.53 -22.47
C LEU A 317 -4.43 -20.61 -20.94
N GLY A 318 -4.59 -19.48 -20.28
CA GLY A 318 -4.71 -19.34 -18.84
C GLY A 318 -5.57 -18.12 -18.49
N GLU A 319 -5.82 -17.93 -17.20
CA GLU A 319 -6.69 -16.88 -16.67
C GLU A 319 -5.93 -15.57 -16.43
N ASP A 320 -4.67 -15.66 -16.02
CA ASP A 320 -3.84 -14.50 -15.71
C ASP A 320 -2.34 -14.86 -15.80
N ILE A 321 -1.49 -13.85 -15.72
CA ILE A 321 -0.03 -14.00 -15.66
C ILE A 321 0.39 -14.59 -14.30
N ALA A 322 1.49 -15.35 -14.31
CA ALA A 322 2.15 -15.86 -13.12
C ALA A 322 3.67 -15.61 -13.16
N GLY A 323 4.32 -15.69 -11.99
CA GLY A 323 5.74 -15.42 -11.79
C GLY A 323 6.02 -14.08 -11.10
N PHE A 324 7.24 -13.90 -10.59
CA PHE A 324 7.66 -12.67 -9.89
C PHE A 324 8.12 -11.54 -10.82
N GLY A 325 8.13 -11.72 -12.15
CA GLY A 325 8.74 -10.74 -13.05
C GLY A 325 10.24 -10.67 -12.84
N LEU A 326 10.81 -9.47 -12.77
CA LEU A 326 12.23 -9.26 -12.43
C LEU A 326 12.43 -9.17 -10.90
N GLU A 327 13.25 -10.07 -10.35
CA GLU A 327 13.70 -10.07 -8.96
C GLU A 327 15.17 -9.57 -8.89
N THR A 328 15.42 -8.55 -8.06
CA THR A 328 16.73 -7.88 -7.95
C THR A 328 17.31 -7.85 -6.53
N HIS A 329 16.57 -8.31 -5.52
CA HIS A 329 17.01 -8.31 -4.12
C HIS A 329 17.87 -9.51 -3.73
N LEU A 330 18.13 -10.43 -4.67
CA LEU A 330 19.05 -11.57 -4.54
C LEU A 330 20.46 -11.21 -5.06
N ARG A 331 21.47 -12.03 -4.73
CA ARG A 331 22.85 -11.85 -5.21
C ARG A 331 22.94 -11.88 -6.74
N GLN A 332 22.17 -12.74 -7.39
CA GLN A 332 22.00 -12.76 -8.84
C GLN A 332 20.55 -12.44 -9.16
N PRO A 333 20.26 -11.48 -10.06
CA PRO A 333 18.89 -11.20 -10.45
C PRO A 333 18.24 -12.42 -11.12
N ALA A 334 16.92 -12.50 -11.06
CA ALA A 334 16.16 -13.54 -11.72
C ALA A 334 14.97 -12.96 -12.47
N TYR A 335 14.54 -13.64 -13.55
CA TYR A 335 13.31 -13.29 -14.27
C TYR A 335 12.38 -14.50 -14.32
N SER A 336 11.10 -14.32 -13.99
CA SER A 336 10.09 -15.39 -14.01
C SER A 336 8.81 -14.90 -14.68
N ILE A 337 8.34 -15.62 -15.69
CA ILE A 337 7.08 -15.32 -16.38
C ILE A 337 6.32 -16.57 -16.78
N GLY A 338 4.99 -16.50 -16.75
CA GLY A 338 4.13 -17.66 -16.92
C GLY A 338 2.65 -17.33 -16.91
N MET A 339 1.82 -18.35 -16.69
CA MET A 339 0.37 -18.20 -16.52
C MET A 339 -0.16 -19.06 -15.38
N LYS A 340 -1.22 -18.56 -14.75
CA LYS A 340 -2.08 -19.29 -13.82
C LYS A 340 -3.44 -19.56 -14.43
N GLY A 341 -4.16 -20.53 -13.90
CA GLY A 341 -5.46 -20.92 -14.45
C GLY A 341 -5.34 -21.67 -15.78
N VAL A 342 -4.30 -22.49 -15.96
CA VAL A 342 -3.99 -23.20 -17.21
C VAL A 342 -4.48 -24.65 -17.13
N ASP A 343 -5.18 -25.15 -18.14
CA ASP A 343 -5.49 -26.58 -18.21
C ASP A 343 -4.21 -27.40 -18.32
N THR A 344 -4.07 -28.46 -17.53
CA THR A 344 -2.85 -29.29 -17.47
C THR A 344 -2.28 -29.73 -18.84
N PRO A 345 -3.09 -30.12 -19.85
CA PRO A 345 -2.59 -30.44 -21.20
C PRO A 345 -1.98 -29.24 -21.96
N ASN A 346 -2.32 -28.01 -21.58
CA ASN A 346 -1.90 -26.77 -22.23
C ASN A 346 -0.61 -26.16 -21.64
N LEU A 347 -0.07 -26.69 -20.54
CA LEU A 347 1.14 -26.15 -19.89
C LEU A 347 2.34 -25.99 -20.85
N GLY A 348 2.56 -26.98 -21.73
CA GLY A 348 3.62 -26.90 -22.73
C GLY A 348 3.36 -25.89 -23.86
N LYS A 349 2.09 -25.52 -24.09
CA LYS A 349 1.72 -24.48 -25.07
C LYS A 349 2.07 -23.09 -24.55
N VAL A 350 1.89 -22.84 -23.25
CA VAL A 350 2.29 -21.57 -22.62
C VAL A 350 3.79 -21.36 -22.73
N GLU A 351 4.59 -22.38 -22.36
CA GLU A 351 6.05 -22.35 -22.53
C GLU A 351 6.44 -22.03 -23.98
N LYS A 352 5.84 -22.73 -24.94
CA LYS A 352 6.10 -22.51 -26.37
C LYS A 352 5.72 -21.08 -26.81
N LEU A 353 4.59 -20.55 -26.33
CA LEU A 353 4.13 -19.21 -26.66
C LEU A 353 5.10 -18.13 -26.15
N ILE A 354 5.64 -18.30 -24.93
CA ILE A 354 6.67 -17.40 -24.38
C ILE A 354 7.88 -17.36 -25.31
N PHE A 355 8.44 -18.52 -25.68
CA PHE A 355 9.59 -18.59 -26.59
C PHE A 355 9.29 -18.00 -27.97
N GLN A 356 8.15 -18.34 -28.57
CA GLN A 356 7.76 -17.82 -29.87
C GLN A 356 7.61 -16.29 -29.86
N THR A 357 7.11 -15.74 -28.76
CA THR A 357 6.94 -14.29 -28.62
C THR A 357 8.30 -13.61 -28.47
N LEU A 358 9.18 -14.13 -27.62
CA LEU A 358 10.55 -13.62 -27.45
C LEU A 358 11.37 -13.73 -28.75
N GLU A 359 11.29 -14.87 -29.45
CA GLU A 359 11.95 -15.07 -30.75
C GLU A 359 11.44 -14.07 -31.80
N LYS A 360 10.13 -13.83 -31.83
CA LYS A 360 9.53 -12.84 -32.73
C LYS A 360 10.02 -11.44 -32.43
N LEU A 361 10.08 -11.03 -31.17
CA LEU A 361 10.61 -9.73 -30.77
C LEU A 361 12.07 -9.54 -31.21
N VAL A 362 12.89 -10.59 -31.11
CA VAL A 362 14.28 -10.56 -31.60
C VAL A 362 14.34 -10.54 -33.13
N GLN A 363 13.46 -11.22 -33.85
CA GLN A 363 13.50 -11.30 -35.31
C GLN A 363 12.92 -10.05 -35.98
N ASP A 364 11.74 -9.62 -35.54
CA ASP A 364 10.96 -8.55 -36.15
C ASP A 364 11.31 -7.16 -35.57
N GLY A 365 11.92 -7.13 -34.39
CA GLY A 365 12.20 -5.92 -33.62
C GLY A 365 11.09 -5.56 -32.62
N ILE A 366 11.44 -4.78 -31.61
CA ILE A 366 10.51 -4.20 -30.65
C ILE A 366 9.99 -2.87 -31.21
N ASP A 367 8.71 -2.57 -31.01
CA ASP A 367 8.17 -1.27 -31.42
C ASP A 367 8.91 -0.13 -30.69
N PRO A 368 9.49 0.85 -31.40
CA PRO A 368 10.23 1.94 -30.77
C PRO A 368 9.39 2.76 -29.77
N GLY A 369 8.06 2.83 -29.99
CA GLY A 369 7.12 3.46 -29.07
C GLY A 369 7.00 2.72 -27.75
N ASP A 370 7.07 1.39 -27.76
CA ASP A 370 7.07 0.57 -26.53
C ASP A 370 8.37 0.74 -25.74
N ILE A 371 9.52 0.84 -26.43
CA ILE A 371 10.81 1.14 -25.79
C ILE A 371 10.78 2.54 -25.15
N ASP A 372 10.33 3.55 -25.90
CA ASP A 372 10.20 4.92 -25.41
C ASP A 372 9.26 4.99 -24.19
N ALA A 373 8.14 4.27 -24.23
CA ALA A 373 7.18 4.22 -23.13
C ALA A 373 7.79 3.58 -21.89
N ALA A 374 8.42 2.41 -22.04
CA ALA A 374 9.06 1.71 -20.93
C ALA A 374 10.20 2.53 -20.30
N LEU A 375 11.03 3.19 -21.12
CA LEU A 375 12.10 4.06 -20.65
C LEU A 375 11.55 5.29 -19.92
N ASN A 376 10.48 5.90 -20.44
CA ASN A 376 9.81 7.02 -19.79
C ASN A 376 9.21 6.60 -18.45
N SER A 377 8.48 5.48 -18.39
CA SER A 377 7.92 4.93 -17.15
C SER A 377 9.00 4.64 -16.11
N PHE A 378 10.09 3.97 -16.52
CA PHE A 378 11.20 3.67 -15.60
C PHE A 378 11.89 4.93 -15.07
N GLU A 379 12.19 5.91 -15.94
CA GLU A 379 12.75 7.20 -15.50
C GLU A 379 11.79 7.94 -14.56
N PHE A 380 10.49 7.91 -14.88
CA PHE A 380 9.46 8.55 -14.07
C PHE A 380 9.40 7.90 -12.68
N ASP A 381 9.38 6.57 -12.59
CA ASP A 381 9.35 5.83 -11.33
C ASP A 381 10.58 6.10 -10.45
N LEU A 382 11.78 6.16 -11.06
CA LEU A 382 13.03 6.50 -10.37
C LEU A 382 12.97 7.91 -9.74
N ARG A 383 12.45 8.89 -10.49
CA ARG A 383 12.40 10.29 -10.05
C ARG A 383 11.26 10.56 -9.09
N GLU A 384 10.10 9.97 -9.35
CA GLU A 384 8.91 10.15 -8.53
C GLU A 384 9.10 9.49 -7.17
N ASN A 385 9.65 8.27 -7.17
CA ASN A 385 9.82 7.43 -5.98
C ASN A 385 8.57 7.48 -5.07
N ASN A 386 7.40 7.47 -5.69
CA ASN A 386 6.11 7.60 -5.01
C ASN A 386 5.59 6.21 -4.68
N ARG A 387 5.94 5.73 -3.48
CA ARG A 387 5.49 4.44 -2.95
C ARG A 387 4.27 4.58 -2.04
N GLY A 388 3.47 5.62 -2.24
CA GLY A 388 2.27 5.91 -1.45
C GLY A 388 2.59 6.17 0.03
N SER A 389 2.10 5.29 0.91
CA SER A 389 2.34 5.38 2.36
C SER A 389 3.71 4.88 2.79
N CYS A 390 4.44 4.15 1.94
CA CYS A 390 5.79 3.69 2.26
C CYS A 390 6.75 4.90 2.31
N PRO A 391 7.56 5.05 3.37
CA PRO A 391 8.54 6.14 3.46
C PRO A 391 9.56 6.11 2.31
N GLN A 392 9.88 7.27 1.74
CA GLN A 392 10.91 7.37 0.68
C GLN A 392 12.27 6.88 1.17
N GLY A 393 12.66 7.23 2.40
CA GLY A 393 13.92 6.76 2.99
C GLY A 393 14.03 5.24 3.12
N LEU A 394 12.90 4.53 3.31
CA LEU A 394 12.88 3.06 3.34
C LEU A 394 13.13 2.49 1.94
N SER A 395 12.50 3.08 0.92
CA SER A 395 12.73 2.68 -0.48
C SER A 395 14.18 2.91 -0.89
N VAL A 396 14.77 4.04 -0.50
CA VAL A 396 16.20 4.34 -0.70
C VAL A 396 17.08 3.30 -0.01
N MET A 397 16.80 2.97 1.26
CA MET A 397 17.55 1.96 2.00
C MET A 397 17.52 0.59 1.30
N LEU A 398 16.33 0.12 0.92
CA LEU A 398 16.19 -1.18 0.24
C LEU A 398 16.91 -1.20 -1.11
N THR A 399 16.84 -0.10 -1.87
CA THR A 399 17.57 0.06 -3.14
C THR A 399 19.09 0.01 -2.93
N MET A 400 19.61 0.67 -1.88
CA MET A 400 21.03 0.60 -1.55
C MET A 400 21.45 -0.83 -1.14
N LEU A 401 20.60 -1.54 -0.40
CA LEU A 401 20.87 -2.91 0.07
C LEU A 401 21.02 -3.92 -1.07
N GLU A 402 20.42 -3.71 -2.24
CA GLU A 402 20.60 -4.58 -3.42
C GLU A 402 22.07 -4.67 -3.88
N THR A 403 22.89 -3.68 -3.54
CA THR A 403 24.33 -3.68 -3.83
C THR A 403 25.16 -3.74 -2.55
N TRP A 404 24.78 -2.99 -1.52
CA TRP A 404 25.50 -2.89 -0.26
C TRP A 404 25.55 -4.20 0.53
N LEU A 405 24.50 -5.04 0.45
CA LEU A 405 24.49 -6.36 1.12
C LEU A 405 25.60 -7.29 0.60
N TYR A 406 26.01 -7.06 -0.65
CA TYR A 406 26.99 -7.89 -1.34
C TYR A 406 28.28 -7.15 -1.64
N ASP A 407 28.60 -6.17 -0.78
CA ASP A 407 29.89 -5.49 -0.69
C ASP A 407 30.23 -4.67 -1.96
N TRP A 408 29.19 -4.24 -2.68
CA TRP A 408 29.28 -3.27 -3.78
C TRP A 408 28.95 -1.86 -3.29
N ASP A 409 29.24 -0.86 -4.13
CA ASP A 409 28.97 0.54 -3.79
C ASP A 409 27.45 0.78 -3.63
N PRO A 410 26.97 1.17 -2.43
CA PRO A 410 25.55 1.38 -2.14
C PRO A 410 24.90 2.46 -3.02
N LEU A 411 25.68 3.39 -3.56
CA LEU A 411 25.16 4.52 -4.34
C LEU A 411 24.88 4.16 -5.80
N VAL A 412 25.29 2.98 -6.30
CA VAL A 412 25.17 2.62 -7.72
C VAL A 412 23.72 2.71 -8.21
N LEU A 413 22.76 2.31 -7.40
CA LEU A 413 21.34 2.33 -7.75
C LEU A 413 20.61 3.56 -7.21
N ALA A 414 21.04 4.11 -6.07
CA ALA A 414 20.42 5.28 -5.45
C ALA A 414 20.79 6.61 -6.14
N ALA A 415 21.99 6.71 -6.72
CA ALA A 415 22.44 7.83 -7.56
C ALA A 415 22.22 7.50 -9.06
N TYR A 416 20.94 7.37 -9.42
CA TYR A 416 20.50 6.73 -10.67
C TYR A 416 20.77 7.52 -11.95
N GLU A 417 21.07 8.83 -11.90
CA GLU A 417 21.18 9.65 -13.11
C GLU A 417 22.30 9.17 -14.04
N LYS A 418 23.45 8.78 -13.46
CA LYS A 418 24.60 8.30 -14.26
C LYS A 418 24.33 6.93 -14.90
N PRO A 419 23.85 5.89 -14.17
CA PRO A 419 23.43 4.64 -14.80
C PRO A 419 22.33 4.83 -15.86
N LEU A 420 21.33 5.68 -15.60
CA LEU A 420 20.25 5.96 -16.55
C LEU A 420 20.78 6.63 -17.83
N ALA A 421 21.66 7.62 -17.71
CA ALA A 421 22.31 8.25 -18.85
C ALA A 421 23.16 7.25 -19.65
N GLY A 422 23.84 6.33 -18.96
CA GLY A 422 24.58 5.24 -19.59
C GLY A 422 23.68 4.31 -20.41
N LEU A 423 22.52 3.93 -19.88
CA LEU A 423 21.52 3.13 -20.60
C LEU A 423 20.98 3.86 -21.84
N LYS A 424 20.62 5.16 -21.68
CA LYS A 424 20.15 5.99 -22.79
C LYS A 424 21.19 6.10 -23.91
N GLN A 425 22.47 6.25 -23.55
CA GLN A 425 23.57 6.28 -24.51
C GLN A 425 23.74 4.93 -25.21
N ALA A 426 23.67 3.82 -24.47
CA ALA A 426 23.76 2.48 -25.05
C ALA A 426 22.63 2.21 -26.06
N LEU A 427 21.41 2.66 -25.77
CA LEU A 427 20.27 2.57 -26.69
C LEU A 427 20.45 3.47 -27.93
N ALA A 428 21.02 4.67 -27.76
CA ALA A 428 21.31 5.57 -28.88
C ALA A 428 22.40 4.99 -29.81
N ASP A 429 23.40 4.32 -29.24
CA ASP A 429 24.49 3.70 -29.99
C ASP A 429 24.07 2.37 -30.64
N ASN A 430 23.12 1.65 -30.04
CA ASN A 430 22.57 0.39 -30.56
C ASN A 430 21.02 0.37 -30.49
N PRO A 431 20.32 0.65 -31.60
CA PRO A 431 18.87 0.56 -31.67
C PRO A 431 18.30 -0.85 -31.42
N ARG A 432 19.14 -1.90 -31.52
CA ARG A 432 18.76 -3.30 -31.28
C ARG A 432 19.15 -3.81 -29.89
N TYR A 433 19.46 -2.89 -28.97
CA TYR A 433 20.01 -3.21 -27.65
C TYR A 433 19.11 -4.17 -26.86
N PHE A 434 17.79 -3.97 -26.85
CA PHE A 434 16.86 -4.80 -26.09
C PHE A 434 16.60 -6.16 -26.76
N GLU A 435 16.61 -6.23 -28.09
CA GLU A 435 16.55 -7.50 -28.82
C GLU A 435 17.78 -8.37 -28.52
N GLU A 436 18.99 -7.77 -28.51
CA GLU A 436 20.21 -8.46 -28.11
C GLU A 436 20.17 -8.89 -26.64
N LEU A 437 19.57 -8.08 -25.76
CA LEU A 437 19.40 -8.42 -24.35
C LEU A 437 18.42 -9.59 -24.18
N ILE A 438 17.29 -9.63 -24.89
CA ILE A 438 16.38 -10.79 -24.91
C ILE A 438 17.12 -12.02 -25.43
N GLU A 439 17.86 -11.88 -26.53
CA GLU A 439 18.56 -12.99 -27.16
C GLU A 439 19.59 -13.62 -26.22
N ASN A 440 20.41 -12.80 -25.55
CA ASN A 440 21.51 -13.26 -24.71
C ASN A 440 21.07 -13.65 -23.30
N SER A 441 20.17 -12.88 -22.67
CA SER A 441 19.77 -13.09 -21.27
C SER A 441 18.65 -14.11 -21.12
N LEU A 442 17.79 -14.29 -22.14
CA LEU A 442 16.63 -15.18 -22.07
C LEU A 442 16.73 -16.35 -23.08
N LEU A 443 16.83 -16.08 -24.38
CA LEU A 443 16.73 -17.15 -25.40
C LEU A 443 17.94 -18.11 -25.37
N LYS A 444 19.16 -17.56 -25.35
CA LYS A 444 20.41 -18.33 -25.36
C LYS A 444 20.86 -18.78 -23.97
N ASN A 445 20.25 -18.26 -22.91
CA ASN A 445 20.65 -18.54 -21.54
C ASN A 445 20.21 -19.97 -21.11
N PRO A 446 21.15 -20.90 -20.90
CA PRO A 446 20.82 -22.27 -20.49
C PRO A 446 20.48 -22.38 -19.00
N HIS A 447 20.77 -21.35 -18.19
CA HIS A 447 20.43 -21.26 -16.78
C HIS A 447 18.97 -20.88 -16.59
N ARG A 448 18.12 -21.79 -17.05
CA ARG A 448 16.68 -21.65 -17.12
C ARG A 448 15.99 -22.84 -16.47
N SER A 449 14.87 -22.61 -15.80
CA SER A 449 13.97 -23.66 -15.36
C SER A 449 12.56 -23.44 -15.89
N VAL A 450 11.77 -24.51 -15.93
CA VAL A 450 10.32 -24.45 -16.07
C VAL A 450 9.73 -25.07 -14.83
N VAL A 451 8.87 -24.35 -14.11
CA VAL A 451 8.14 -24.89 -12.96
C VAL A 451 6.69 -25.10 -13.37
N ARG A 452 6.18 -26.30 -13.11
CA ARG A 452 4.76 -26.65 -13.34
C ARG A 452 4.16 -27.07 -12.01
N LEU A 453 3.17 -26.33 -11.55
CA LEU A 453 2.42 -26.63 -10.34
C LEU A 453 1.08 -27.24 -10.74
N ILE A 454 0.90 -28.53 -10.44
CA ILE A 454 -0.20 -29.35 -10.92
C ILE A 454 -1.22 -29.55 -9.78
N PRO A 455 -2.51 -29.31 -10.02
CA PRO A 455 -3.54 -29.52 -9.00
C PRO A 455 -3.63 -31.00 -8.63
N ASP A 456 -3.74 -31.29 -7.34
CA ASP A 456 -3.94 -32.63 -6.80
C ASP A 456 -5.01 -32.58 -5.70
N ALA A 457 -6.20 -33.08 -6.04
CA ALA A 457 -7.39 -33.05 -5.17
C ALA A 457 -7.23 -33.86 -3.88
N PHE A 458 -6.24 -34.77 -3.82
CA PHE A 458 -6.00 -35.64 -2.66
C PHE A 458 -4.74 -35.23 -1.88
N LYS A 459 -4.00 -34.20 -2.31
CA LYS A 459 -2.74 -33.82 -1.65
C LYS A 459 -2.97 -33.35 -0.22
N ALA A 460 -3.97 -32.50 0.03
CA ALA A 460 -4.29 -32.05 1.39
C ALA A 460 -4.62 -33.21 2.33
N GLU A 461 -5.47 -34.15 1.90
CA GLU A 461 -5.81 -35.33 2.70
C GLU A 461 -4.58 -36.20 3.02
N ARG A 462 -3.68 -36.38 2.05
CA ARG A 462 -2.44 -37.13 2.26
C ARG A 462 -1.48 -36.40 3.21
N GLU A 463 -1.32 -35.09 3.06
CA GLU A 463 -0.46 -34.28 3.93
C GLU A 463 -1.02 -34.23 5.37
N ASP A 464 -2.34 -34.10 5.55
CA ASP A 464 -2.98 -34.18 6.87
C ASP A 464 -2.80 -35.57 7.52
N ALA A 465 -2.90 -36.64 6.72
CA ALA A 465 -2.67 -38.01 7.21
C ALA A 465 -1.20 -38.26 7.56
N GLU A 466 -0.26 -37.73 6.78
CA GLU A 466 1.17 -37.76 7.04
C GLU A 466 1.52 -36.97 8.31
N ASP A 467 1.02 -35.74 8.45
CA ASP A 467 1.16 -34.91 9.65
C ASP A 467 0.63 -35.64 10.89
N ALA A 468 -0.57 -36.22 10.80
CA ALA A 468 -1.17 -36.98 11.90
C ALA A 468 -0.35 -38.22 12.27
N ALA A 469 0.18 -38.95 11.27
CA ALA A 469 1.04 -40.11 11.50
C ALA A 469 2.38 -39.72 12.15
N VAL A 470 2.98 -38.61 11.74
CA VAL A 470 4.20 -38.06 12.35
C VAL A 470 3.93 -37.66 13.80
N MET A 471 2.84 -36.94 14.07
CA MET A 471 2.47 -36.55 15.44
C MET A 471 2.21 -37.78 16.34
N GLN A 472 1.56 -38.81 15.79
CA GLN A 472 1.33 -40.07 16.52
C GLN A 472 2.64 -40.80 16.81
N ALA A 473 3.54 -40.92 15.83
CA ALA A 473 4.84 -41.56 16.01
C ALA A 473 5.71 -40.83 17.04
N VAL A 474 5.69 -39.49 17.03
CA VAL A 474 6.35 -38.68 18.06
C VAL A 474 5.76 -38.97 19.43
N LYS A 475 4.42 -38.97 19.55
CA LYS A 475 3.74 -39.27 20.82
C LYS A 475 4.07 -40.66 21.35
N ASP A 476 4.08 -41.67 20.49
CA ASP A 476 4.38 -43.06 20.87
C ASP A 476 5.83 -43.25 21.32
N ALA A 477 6.75 -42.40 20.85
CA ALA A 477 8.14 -42.39 21.28
C ALA A 477 8.35 -41.67 22.64
N MET A 478 7.38 -40.90 23.12
CA MET A 478 7.50 -40.16 24.38
C MET A 478 7.38 -41.09 25.60
N ILE A 479 8.30 -40.96 26.55
CA ILE A 479 8.15 -41.62 27.86
C ILE A 479 7.15 -40.84 28.74
N PRO A 480 6.54 -41.45 29.78
CA PRO A 480 5.54 -40.78 30.63
C PRO A 480 6.00 -39.44 31.23
N ASP A 481 7.29 -39.31 31.55
CA ASP A 481 7.87 -38.07 32.04
C ASP A 481 7.94 -36.97 30.96
N GLU A 482 8.14 -37.33 29.69
CA GLU A 482 8.15 -36.39 28.56
C GLU A 482 6.74 -35.89 28.25
N ILE A 483 5.74 -36.79 28.26
CA ILE A 483 4.32 -36.43 28.13
C ILE A 483 3.95 -35.39 29.19
N LYS A 484 4.31 -35.65 30.45
CA LYS A 484 4.06 -34.72 31.55
C LYS A 484 4.77 -33.38 31.35
N ARG A 485 6.03 -33.39 30.92
CA ARG A 485 6.80 -32.16 30.65
C ARG A 485 6.18 -31.32 29.53
N THR A 486 5.72 -31.94 28.45
CA THR A 486 5.07 -31.25 27.33
C THR A 486 3.78 -30.59 27.77
N MET A 487 2.92 -31.30 28.51
CA MET A 487 1.69 -30.73 29.08
C MET A 487 2.01 -29.53 30.00
N THR A 488 2.94 -29.70 30.94
CA THR A 488 3.32 -28.60 31.86
C THR A 488 3.94 -27.41 31.12
N ALA A 489 4.70 -27.65 30.05
CA ALA A 489 5.29 -26.58 29.24
C ALA A 489 4.22 -25.79 28.46
N ALA A 490 3.22 -26.47 27.90
CA ALA A 490 2.10 -25.85 27.21
C ALA A 490 1.22 -25.04 28.17
N GLU A 491 0.85 -25.60 29.33
CA GLU A 491 0.11 -24.89 30.39
C GLU A 491 0.85 -23.61 30.82
N ARG A 492 2.15 -23.72 31.07
CA ARG A 492 2.98 -22.56 31.47
C ARG A 492 3.06 -21.51 30.36
N LEU A 493 3.14 -21.92 29.10
CA LEU A 493 3.15 -21.00 27.96
C LEU A 493 1.82 -20.25 27.87
N LEU A 494 0.71 -20.96 28.00
CA LEU A 494 -0.64 -20.39 28.00
C LEU A 494 -0.85 -19.40 29.16
N ASP A 495 -0.38 -19.73 30.36
CA ASP A 495 -0.43 -18.82 31.52
C ASP A 495 0.38 -17.55 31.28
N MET A 496 1.58 -17.67 30.68
CA MET A 496 2.42 -16.53 30.32
C MET A 496 1.75 -15.63 29.27
N GLN A 497 1.08 -16.22 28.28
CA GLN A 497 0.36 -15.50 27.24
C GLN A 497 -0.81 -14.71 27.83
N LYS A 498 -1.61 -15.34 28.70
CA LYS A 498 -2.78 -14.74 29.35
C LYS A 498 -2.44 -13.66 30.38
N ALA A 499 -1.30 -13.79 31.07
CA ALA A 499 -0.90 -12.83 32.09
C ALA A 499 -0.59 -11.46 31.46
N PRO A 500 -1.23 -10.33 31.83
CA PRO A 500 -0.85 -9.03 31.29
C PRO A 500 0.58 -8.64 31.67
N ASP A 501 1.23 -7.80 30.86
CA ASP A 501 2.51 -7.20 31.27
C ASP A 501 2.31 -6.37 32.54
N SER A 502 3.31 -6.42 33.44
CA SER A 502 3.24 -5.64 34.67
C SER A 502 3.25 -4.13 34.38
N PRO A 503 2.53 -3.29 35.16
CA PRO A 503 2.59 -1.84 34.99
C PRO A 503 4.01 -1.26 35.05
N ALA A 504 4.91 -1.89 35.82
CA ALA A 504 6.31 -1.48 35.88
C ALA A 504 7.06 -1.75 34.56
N ALA A 505 6.81 -2.90 33.92
CA ALA A 505 7.38 -3.23 32.61
C ALA A 505 6.82 -2.31 31.51
N ILE A 506 5.51 -2.03 31.53
CA ILE A 506 4.87 -1.08 30.60
C ILE A 506 5.49 0.32 30.71
N LYS A 507 5.89 0.75 31.90
CA LYS A 507 6.57 2.05 32.09
C LYS A 507 8.00 2.11 31.57
N THR A 508 8.61 0.97 31.21
CA THR A 508 9.98 0.96 30.66
C THR A 508 10.04 1.38 29.20
N ILE A 509 8.99 1.11 28.42
CA ILE A 509 8.99 1.44 27.00
C ILE A 509 8.76 2.94 26.81
N PRO A 510 9.62 3.64 26.03
CA PRO A 510 9.46 5.07 25.80
C PRO A 510 8.28 5.28 24.85
N LEU A 511 7.21 5.86 25.37
CA LEU A 511 6.07 6.29 24.57
C LEU A 511 6.02 7.82 24.55
N LEU A 512 5.39 8.37 23.51
CA LEU A 512 5.15 9.80 23.47
C LEU A 512 4.18 10.20 24.58
N CYS A 513 4.36 11.41 25.07
CA CYS A 513 3.37 12.11 25.87
C CYS A 513 2.80 13.30 25.10
N ARG A 514 1.75 13.91 25.65
CA ARG A 514 1.09 15.09 25.08
C ARG A 514 2.06 16.24 24.77
N ASN A 515 3.14 16.41 25.54
CA ASN A 515 4.11 17.50 25.35
C ASN A 515 5.09 17.25 24.20
N ASP A 516 5.25 16.00 23.75
CA ASP A 516 6.11 15.64 22.62
C ASP A 516 5.43 15.89 21.28
N LEU A 517 4.11 16.12 21.30
CA LEU A 517 3.32 16.44 20.12
C LEU A 517 3.63 17.87 19.68
N ARG A 518 3.91 18.02 18.38
CA ARG A 518 4.14 19.34 17.80
C ARG A 518 2.92 20.23 18.06
N LYS A 519 3.15 21.46 18.54
CA LYS A 519 2.07 22.40 18.85
C LYS A 519 1.54 23.12 17.62
N GLU A 520 2.41 23.33 16.63
CA GLU A 520 2.08 24.10 15.43
C GLU A 520 1.75 23.21 14.24
N VAL A 521 0.80 23.65 13.41
CA VAL A 521 0.52 23.00 12.13
C VAL A 521 1.68 23.17 11.17
N ARG A 522 1.76 22.26 10.19
CA ARG A 522 2.64 22.42 9.03
C ARG A 522 1.93 23.23 7.96
N VAL A 523 2.58 24.30 7.53
CA VAL A 523 2.19 25.14 6.40
C VAL A 523 2.79 24.55 5.13
N ILE A 524 2.01 24.51 4.07
CA ILE A 524 2.47 24.10 2.74
C ILE A 524 2.66 25.40 1.94
N PRO A 525 3.84 25.67 1.35
CA PRO A 525 4.06 26.88 0.57
C PRO A 525 3.05 26.97 -0.57
N ARG A 526 2.33 28.08 -0.66
CA ARG A 526 1.36 28.36 -1.73
C ARG A 526 1.51 29.79 -2.20
N GLU A 527 1.64 29.96 -3.50
CA GLU A 527 1.47 31.22 -4.21
C GLU A 527 0.18 31.17 -5.06
N ILE A 528 -0.53 32.28 -5.16
CA ILE A 528 -1.77 32.37 -5.94
C ILE A 528 -1.58 33.39 -7.05
N GLU A 529 -1.88 32.98 -8.27
CA GLU A 529 -1.91 33.83 -9.46
C GLU A 529 -3.30 33.79 -10.10
N THR A 530 -3.75 34.92 -10.63
CA THR A 530 -5.08 35.06 -11.24
C THR A 530 -4.95 35.43 -12.70
N PHE A 531 -5.63 34.65 -13.55
CA PHE A 531 -5.78 34.85 -14.99
C PHE A 531 -7.27 35.12 -15.30
N ASP A 532 -7.57 35.58 -16.53
CA ASP A 532 -8.94 35.96 -16.92
C ASP A 532 -9.97 34.83 -16.79
N ASN A 533 -9.52 33.57 -16.82
CA ASN A 533 -10.35 32.36 -16.81
C ASN A 533 -9.92 31.33 -15.74
N ALA A 534 -8.87 31.60 -14.96
CA ALA A 534 -8.30 30.62 -14.04
C ALA A 534 -7.72 31.26 -12.76
N THR A 535 -7.84 30.54 -11.65
CA THR A 535 -7.00 30.74 -10.47
C THR A 535 -5.94 29.64 -10.42
N VAL A 536 -4.66 30.02 -10.38
CA VAL A 536 -3.53 29.10 -10.33
C VAL A 536 -2.92 29.11 -8.94
N LEU A 537 -2.80 27.93 -8.33
CA LEU A 537 -2.10 27.71 -7.07
C LEU A 537 -0.75 27.05 -7.39
N PHE A 538 0.34 27.70 -7.01
CA PHE A 538 1.69 27.15 -7.17
C PHE A 538 2.27 26.75 -5.81
N HIS A 539 2.72 25.50 -5.71
CA HIS A 539 3.39 24.96 -4.52
C HIS A 539 4.84 24.62 -4.85
N ASP A 540 5.77 25.44 -4.35
CA ASP A 540 7.21 25.19 -4.44
C ASP A 540 7.59 24.05 -3.49
N LEU A 541 7.69 22.85 -4.05
CA LEU A 541 8.08 21.63 -3.35
C LEU A 541 9.11 20.89 -4.21
N PHE A 542 10.06 20.22 -3.57
CA PHE A 542 10.99 19.35 -4.28
C PHE A 542 10.24 18.19 -4.91
N THR A 543 10.26 18.08 -6.24
CA THR A 543 9.56 17.05 -7.02
C THR A 543 10.50 16.27 -7.93
N GLY A 544 11.82 16.43 -7.79
CA GLY A 544 12.79 15.70 -8.61
C GLY A 544 12.73 16.05 -10.10
N GLY A 545 12.21 17.23 -10.45
CA GLY A 545 11.96 17.65 -11.83
C GLY A 545 10.64 17.15 -12.44
N ILE A 546 9.71 16.67 -11.62
CA ILE A 546 8.33 16.32 -12.04
C ILE A 546 7.41 17.52 -11.82
N ALA A 547 6.52 17.78 -12.78
CA ALA A 547 5.43 18.72 -12.64
C ALA A 547 4.12 17.95 -12.43
N TYR A 548 3.45 18.21 -11.31
CA TYR A 548 2.09 17.74 -11.04
C TYR A 548 1.09 18.87 -11.34
N ILE A 549 0.13 18.58 -12.20
CA ILE A 549 -0.84 19.54 -12.71
C ILE A 549 -2.25 19.00 -12.46
N ASP A 550 -3.06 19.71 -11.70
CA ASP A 550 -4.47 19.38 -11.52
C ASP A 550 -5.34 20.51 -12.08
N ILE A 551 -6.12 20.23 -13.12
CA ILE A 551 -7.01 21.22 -13.76
C ILE A 551 -8.44 20.92 -13.35
N GLY A 552 -8.99 21.73 -12.45
CA GLY A 552 -10.33 21.60 -11.90
C GLY A 552 -11.37 22.38 -12.70
N LEU A 553 -12.18 21.66 -13.46
CA LEU A 553 -13.38 22.17 -14.15
C LEU A 553 -14.53 22.32 -13.15
N ASP A 554 -15.17 23.49 -13.13
CA ASP A 554 -16.30 23.73 -12.22
C ASP A 554 -17.53 22.92 -12.65
N LEU A 555 -18.13 22.18 -11.72
CA LEU A 555 -19.35 21.41 -11.99
C LEU A 555 -20.63 22.20 -11.74
N HIS A 556 -20.59 23.34 -11.04
CA HIS A 556 -21.79 24.15 -10.81
C HIS A 556 -22.34 24.80 -12.09
N VAL A 557 -21.66 24.68 -13.22
CA VAL A 557 -22.19 25.05 -14.55
C VAL A 557 -23.19 24.02 -15.10
N LEU A 558 -23.32 22.87 -14.44
CA LEU A 558 -24.16 21.74 -14.86
C LEU A 558 -25.51 21.75 -14.16
N ASP A 559 -26.53 21.22 -14.84
CA ASP A 559 -27.83 20.96 -14.22
C ASP A 559 -27.77 19.69 -13.36
N THR A 560 -28.68 19.51 -12.39
CA THR A 560 -28.69 18.29 -11.55
C THR A 560 -28.75 16.99 -12.37
N ASP A 561 -29.51 17.00 -13.47
CA ASP A 561 -29.68 15.83 -14.35
C ASP A 561 -28.42 15.56 -15.24
N ASP A 562 -27.44 16.48 -15.25
CA ASP A 562 -26.13 16.28 -15.92
C ASP A 562 -25.11 15.56 -15.04
N LEU A 563 -25.26 15.60 -13.72
CA LEU A 563 -24.27 15.07 -12.77
C LEU A 563 -23.89 13.60 -13.01
N PRO A 564 -24.82 12.66 -13.24
CA PRO A 564 -24.47 11.25 -13.42
C PRO A 564 -23.54 10.96 -14.60
N TRP A 565 -23.45 11.88 -15.57
CA TRP A 565 -22.57 11.75 -16.73
C TRP A 565 -21.11 12.07 -16.44
N VAL A 566 -20.79 12.77 -15.35
CA VAL A 566 -19.46 13.37 -15.13
C VAL A 566 -18.37 12.30 -15.02
N SER A 567 -18.58 11.22 -14.25
CA SER A 567 -17.58 10.16 -14.10
C SER A 567 -17.35 9.42 -15.41
N LEU A 568 -18.43 9.07 -16.13
CA LEU A 568 -18.35 8.45 -17.45
C LEU A 568 -17.61 9.35 -18.45
N LEU A 569 -17.91 10.65 -18.46
CA LEU A 569 -17.23 11.62 -19.30
C LEU A 569 -15.74 11.72 -18.95
N GLY A 570 -15.38 11.66 -17.67
CA GLY A 570 -13.98 11.62 -17.20
C GLY A 570 -13.18 10.48 -17.84
N SER A 571 -13.73 9.27 -17.85
CA SER A 571 -13.12 8.10 -18.52
C SER A 571 -13.11 8.25 -20.04
N MET A 572 -14.22 8.73 -20.62
CA MET A 572 -14.33 8.94 -22.07
C MET A 572 -13.27 9.90 -22.63
N LEU A 573 -12.93 10.98 -21.90
CA LEU A 573 -11.89 11.93 -22.30
C LEU A 573 -10.54 11.25 -22.51
N LEU A 574 -10.25 10.17 -21.79
CA LEU A 574 -8.96 9.48 -21.83
C LEU A 574 -8.98 8.21 -22.69
N GLU A 575 -10.18 7.67 -22.99
CA GLU A 575 -10.33 6.32 -23.54
C GLU A 575 -11.06 6.23 -24.89
N MET A 576 -11.61 7.33 -25.40
CA MET A 576 -12.28 7.34 -26.73
C MET A 576 -11.36 7.77 -27.88
N GLY A 577 -10.24 8.42 -27.58
CA GLY A 577 -9.37 9.05 -28.58
C GLY A 577 -9.83 10.47 -28.93
N THR A 578 -9.19 11.05 -29.94
CA THR A 578 -9.41 12.44 -30.36
C THR A 578 -9.61 12.51 -31.88
N GLN A 579 -10.02 13.66 -32.40
CA GLN A 579 -10.10 13.88 -33.84
C GLN A 579 -8.73 13.76 -34.54
N LYS A 580 -7.63 13.81 -33.78
CA LYS A 580 -6.27 13.67 -34.30
C LYS A 580 -5.77 12.23 -34.30
N GLU A 581 -6.25 11.39 -33.39
CA GLU A 581 -5.68 10.06 -33.15
C GLU A 581 -6.66 9.07 -32.52
N SER A 582 -6.42 7.78 -32.75
CA SER A 582 -7.21 6.70 -32.14
C SER A 582 -7.01 6.62 -30.62
N PHE A 583 -7.92 5.96 -29.90
CA PHE A 583 -7.77 5.73 -28.45
C PHE A 583 -6.44 5.02 -28.11
N ALA A 584 -6.03 4.01 -28.90
CA ALA A 584 -4.78 3.30 -28.68
C ALA A 584 -3.56 4.22 -28.84
N SER A 585 -3.58 5.09 -29.85
CA SER A 585 -2.53 6.09 -30.09
C SER A 585 -2.49 7.15 -28.97
N LEU A 586 -3.64 7.60 -28.49
CA LEU A 586 -3.74 8.52 -27.36
C LEU A 586 -3.15 7.89 -26.08
N SER A 587 -3.53 6.65 -25.76
CA SER A 587 -2.99 5.93 -24.59
C SER A 587 -1.46 5.77 -24.68
N GLN A 588 -0.94 5.43 -25.86
CA GLN A 588 0.51 5.36 -26.10
C GLN A 588 1.18 6.74 -25.95
N ARG A 589 0.56 7.81 -26.45
CA ARG A 589 1.09 9.17 -26.31
C ARG A 589 1.14 9.61 -24.86
N ILE A 590 0.11 9.33 -24.07
CA ILE A 590 0.09 9.56 -22.62
C ILE A 590 1.27 8.81 -21.97
N ALA A 591 1.38 7.49 -22.17
CA ALA A 591 2.43 6.68 -21.56
C ALA A 591 3.86 7.10 -21.94
N ARG A 592 4.08 7.58 -23.18
CA ARG A 592 5.40 8.01 -23.67
C ARG A 592 5.82 9.41 -23.23
N LYS A 593 4.86 10.29 -22.94
CA LYS A 593 5.11 11.72 -22.73
C LYS A 593 4.87 12.19 -21.30
N THR A 594 4.11 11.43 -20.53
CA THR A 594 3.68 11.79 -19.19
C THR A 594 3.91 10.61 -18.23
N GLY A 595 3.72 10.82 -16.94
CA GLY A 595 3.62 9.76 -15.94
C GLY A 595 2.17 9.29 -15.71
N GLY A 596 1.25 9.65 -16.61
CA GLY A 596 -0.17 9.34 -16.51
C GLY A 596 -1.05 10.59 -16.38
N ILE A 597 -2.32 10.43 -16.80
CA ILE A 597 -3.39 11.41 -16.66
C ILE A 597 -4.64 10.64 -16.22
N TYR A 598 -5.37 11.16 -15.24
CA TYR A 598 -6.62 10.57 -14.78
C TYR A 598 -7.64 11.65 -14.40
N ALA A 599 -8.92 11.30 -14.47
CA ALA A 599 -10.02 12.16 -14.07
C ALA A 599 -10.44 11.85 -12.63
N ALA A 600 -10.70 12.88 -11.83
CA ALA A 600 -11.09 12.73 -10.44
C ALA A 600 -12.21 13.74 -10.09
N PRO A 601 -13.48 13.30 -9.98
CA PRO A 601 -14.53 14.15 -9.45
C PRO A 601 -14.29 14.40 -7.95
N VAL A 602 -14.45 15.65 -7.53
CA VAL A 602 -14.27 16.09 -6.15
C VAL A 602 -15.52 16.82 -5.71
N HIS A 603 -16.04 16.39 -4.56
CA HIS A 603 -17.16 17.04 -3.89
C HIS A 603 -16.80 17.24 -2.42
N ALA A 604 -16.89 18.47 -1.95
CA ALA A 604 -16.55 18.79 -0.57
C ALA A 604 -17.52 19.82 0.01
N VAL A 605 -17.69 19.71 1.32
CA VAL A 605 -18.47 20.67 2.12
C VAL A 605 -17.52 21.76 2.62
N PRO A 606 -17.66 23.02 2.19
CA PRO A 606 -16.88 24.11 2.75
C PRO A 606 -17.33 24.47 4.16
N GLU A 607 -16.42 25.03 4.96
CA GLU A 607 -16.66 25.28 6.38
C GLU A 607 -17.58 26.49 6.65
N GLN A 608 -17.74 27.40 5.69
CA GLN A 608 -18.40 28.70 5.87
C GLN A 608 -19.25 29.15 4.67
N SER A 609 -19.62 28.21 3.79
CA SER A 609 -20.47 28.49 2.63
C SER A 609 -21.61 27.48 2.56
N PRO A 610 -22.84 27.91 2.22
CA PRO A 610 -23.93 26.99 1.92
C PRO A 610 -23.76 26.29 0.56
N GLU A 611 -22.90 26.83 -0.33
CA GLU A 611 -22.61 26.25 -1.64
C GLU A 611 -21.48 25.22 -1.53
N SER A 612 -21.63 24.05 -2.14
CA SER A 612 -20.60 23.01 -2.16
C SER A 612 -19.39 23.39 -3.02
N VAL A 613 -18.28 22.69 -2.80
CA VAL A 613 -17.18 22.64 -3.76
C VAL A 613 -17.40 21.41 -4.62
N SER A 614 -17.53 21.60 -5.93
CA SER A 614 -17.71 20.49 -6.86
C SER A 614 -16.95 20.72 -8.16
N ARG A 615 -15.96 19.86 -8.44
CA ARG A 615 -15.08 19.98 -9.61
C ARG A 615 -14.74 18.63 -10.22
N LEU A 616 -14.57 18.57 -11.54
CA LEU A 616 -13.86 17.47 -12.19
C LEU A 616 -12.40 17.88 -12.38
N PHE A 617 -11.49 17.24 -11.66
CA PHE A 617 -10.06 17.44 -11.87
C PHE A 617 -9.52 16.50 -12.95
N LEU A 618 -8.88 17.07 -13.97
CA LEU A 618 -7.94 16.33 -14.81
C LEU A 618 -6.56 16.43 -14.17
N ARG A 619 -6.08 15.33 -13.61
CA ARG A 619 -4.84 15.24 -12.84
C ARG A 619 -3.79 14.58 -13.71
N GLY A 620 -2.75 15.33 -14.05
CA GLY A 620 -1.66 14.90 -14.91
C GLY A 620 -0.32 15.10 -14.24
N LYS A 621 0.62 14.21 -14.53
CA LYS A 621 2.00 14.32 -14.06
C LYS A 621 2.97 14.08 -15.20
N CYS A 622 4.06 14.82 -15.27
CA CYS A 622 5.07 14.65 -16.30
C CYS A 622 6.42 15.20 -15.85
N MET A 623 7.49 14.87 -16.56
CA MET A 623 8.76 15.59 -16.41
C MET A 623 8.55 17.07 -16.76
N ALA A 624 9.16 17.99 -16.02
CA ALA A 624 8.96 19.42 -16.22
C ALA A 624 9.29 19.90 -17.65
N ASN A 625 10.28 19.27 -18.30
CA ASN A 625 10.63 19.52 -19.71
C ASN A 625 9.62 18.94 -20.73
N ARG A 626 8.63 18.17 -20.28
CA ARG A 626 7.51 17.59 -21.06
C ARG A 626 6.18 18.30 -20.80
N ILE A 627 6.19 19.42 -20.08
CA ILE A 627 4.95 20.13 -19.71
C ILE A 627 4.12 20.57 -20.92
N GLU A 628 4.77 20.92 -22.03
CA GLU A 628 4.08 21.26 -23.29
C GLU A 628 3.38 20.04 -23.90
N ASP A 629 4.00 18.84 -23.84
CA ASP A 629 3.37 17.59 -24.28
C ASP A 629 2.13 17.28 -23.41
N LEU A 630 2.22 17.45 -22.08
CA LEU A 630 1.09 17.23 -21.16
C LEU A 630 -0.07 18.18 -21.47
N PHE A 631 0.16 19.48 -21.55
CA PHE A 631 -0.89 20.45 -21.88
C PHE A 631 -1.45 20.22 -23.28
N SER A 632 -0.63 19.83 -24.26
CA SER A 632 -1.13 19.47 -25.60
C SER A 632 -2.09 18.29 -25.56
N ILE A 633 -1.79 17.24 -24.78
CA ILE A 633 -2.68 16.09 -24.62
C ILE A 633 -3.99 16.53 -23.96
N ILE A 634 -3.91 17.29 -22.86
CA ILE A 634 -5.10 17.78 -22.15
C ILE A 634 -5.95 18.69 -23.04
N SER A 635 -5.32 19.54 -23.87
CA SER A 635 -6.05 20.33 -24.87
C SER A 635 -6.75 19.45 -25.90
N ASP A 636 -6.09 18.41 -26.41
CA ASP A 636 -6.70 17.54 -27.42
C ASP A 636 -7.92 16.78 -26.88
N ILE A 637 -7.85 16.25 -25.65
CA ILE A 637 -8.97 15.53 -25.06
C ILE A 637 -10.14 16.46 -24.70
N LEU A 638 -9.86 17.72 -24.32
CA LEU A 638 -10.89 18.69 -23.96
C LEU A 638 -11.55 19.33 -25.19
N PHE A 639 -10.79 19.68 -26.22
CA PHE A 639 -11.28 20.50 -27.33
C PHE A 639 -11.51 19.71 -28.62
N LEU A 640 -10.90 18.54 -28.78
CA LEU A 640 -11.00 17.71 -29.98
C LEU A 640 -11.37 16.24 -29.66
N PRO A 641 -12.27 15.93 -28.70
CA PRO A 641 -12.63 14.54 -28.44
C PRO A 641 -13.34 13.91 -29.65
N ALA A 642 -13.16 12.59 -29.83
CA ALA A 642 -13.87 11.78 -30.82
C ALA A 642 -14.91 10.87 -30.15
N PHE A 643 -16.03 11.46 -29.73
CA PHE A 643 -17.09 10.73 -29.01
C PHE A 643 -18.07 9.97 -29.89
N ASP A 644 -17.97 10.06 -31.22
CA ASP A 644 -18.91 9.46 -32.18
C ASP A 644 -18.76 7.94 -32.36
N ASN A 645 -17.72 7.33 -31.78
CA ASN A 645 -17.50 5.88 -31.81
C ASN A 645 -18.37 5.14 -30.79
N ILE A 646 -19.59 4.78 -31.18
CA ILE A 646 -20.55 4.04 -30.34
C ILE A 646 -19.98 2.72 -29.81
N LYS A 647 -19.15 2.01 -30.58
CA LYS A 647 -18.58 0.73 -30.15
C LYS A 647 -17.65 0.94 -28.95
N ARG A 648 -16.73 1.91 -29.06
CA ARG A 648 -15.80 2.21 -27.96
C ARG A 648 -16.54 2.80 -26.76
N PHE A 649 -17.54 3.66 -26.98
CA PHE A 649 -18.39 4.18 -25.89
C PHE A 649 -19.01 3.04 -25.07
N LYS A 650 -19.57 2.03 -25.73
CA LYS A 650 -20.14 0.86 -25.03
C LYS A 650 -19.09 0.08 -24.25
N GLU A 651 -17.90 -0.12 -24.81
CA GLU A 651 -16.80 -0.78 -24.11
C GLU A 651 -16.44 -0.02 -22.81
N VAL A 652 -16.23 1.30 -22.90
CA VAL A 652 -15.94 2.16 -21.72
C VAL A 652 -17.08 2.14 -20.70
N LEU A 653 -18.34 2.22 -21.15
CA LEU A 653 -19.52 2.14 -20.28
C LEU A 653 -19.59 0.80 -19.54
N LEU A 654 -19.33 -0.30 -20.23
CA LEU A 654 -19.36 -1.65 -19.67
C LEU A 654 -18.19 -1.88 -18.70
N GLU A 655 -17.00 -1.37 -19.03
CA GLU A 655 -15.81 -1.40 -18.17
C GLU A 655 -16.11 -0.66 -16.85
N GLN A 656 -16.62 0.57 -16.90
CA GLN A 656 -17.00 1.36 -15.71
C GLN A 656 -18.11 0.69 -14.90
N LYS A 657 -19.15 0.17 -15.55
CA LYS A 657 -20.23 -0.57 -14.87
C LYS A 657 -19.67 -1.80 -14.15
N ALA A 658 -18.82 -2.58 -14.81
CA ALA A 658 -18.22 -3.79 -14.23
C ALA A 658 -17.29 -3.45 -13.05
N GLU A 659 -16.55 -2.35 -13.13
CA GLU A 659 -15.73 -1.84 -12.02
C GLU A 659 -16.60 -1.47 -10.80
N MET A 660 -17.71 -0.75 -11.01
CA MET A 660 -18.67 -0.43 -9.94
C MET A 660 -19.31 -1.69 -9.33
N GLU A 661 -19.72 -2.66 -10.16
CA GLU A 661 -20.34 -3.92 -9.71
C GLU A 661 -19.36 -4.79 -8.92
N SER A 662 -18.15 -4.97 -9.45
CA SER A 662 -17.10 -5.77 -8.80
C SER A 662 -16.55 -5.11 -7.54
N GLY A 663 -16.51 -3.78 -7.49
CA GLY A 663 -16.09 -3.01 -6.32
C GLY A 663 -17.12 -2.97 -5.20
N LEU A 664 -18.40 -3.24 -5.48
CA LEU A 664 -19.48 -3.05 -4.51
C LEU A 664 -19.38 -3.97 -3.29
N VAL A 665 -19.14 -5.28 -3.49
CA VAL A 665 -19.01 -6.20 -2.36
C VAL A 665 -17.70 -5.97 -1.59
N PRO A 666 -16.50 -5.88 -2.22
CA PRO A 666 -15.26 -5.60 -1.49
C PRO A 666 -15.26 -4.27 -0.73
N ASN A 667 -16.00 -3.26 -1.22
CA ASN A 667 -16.06 -1.90 -0.66
C ASN A 667 -17.47 -1.50 -0.18
N GLY A 668 -18.30 -2.46 0.26
CA GLY A 668 -19.71 -2.20 0.58
C GLY A 668 -19.92 -1.11 1.66
N HIS A 669 -19.02 -1.02 2.63
CA HIS A 669 -19.01 0.05 3.63
C HIS A 669 -18.92 1.46 3.01
N THR A 670 -18.16 1.66 1.94
CA THR A 670 -18.03 2.95 1.24
C THR A 670 -19.33 3.31 0.55
N ALA A 671 -19.97 2.34 -0.12
CA ALA A 671 -21.29 2.54 -0.73
C ALA A 671 -22.34 2.92 0.32
N VAL A 672 -22.37 2.19 1.45
CA VAL A 672 -23.25 2.50 2.60
C VAL A 672 -23.00 3.90 3.14
N LEU A 673 -21.75 4.30 3.38
CA LEU A 673 -21.42 5.65 3.85
C LEU A 673 -21.82 6.74 2.86
N SER A 674 -21.64 6.49 1.55
CA SER A 674 -22.09 7.41 0.49
C SER A 674 -23.59 7.63 0.57
N ARG A 675 -24.39 6.55 0.64
CA ARG A 675 -25.85 6.62 0.83
C ARG A 675 -26.25 7.42 2.05
N LEU A 676 -25.62 7.15 3.20
CA LEU A 676 -25.94 7.84 4.45
C LEU A 676 -25.63 9.34 4.36
N LYS A 677 -24.45 9.71 3.87
CA LYS A 677 -24.02 11.11 3.77
C LYS A 677 -24.85 11.91 2.78
N ALA A 678 -25.38 11.25 1.75
CA ALA A 678 -26.24 11.85 0.75
C ALA A 678 -27.46 12.56 1.39
N HIS A 679 -27.96 12.12 2.54
CA HIS A 679 -29.11 12.77 3.20
C HIS A 679 -28.86 14.21 3.68
N TYR A 680 -27.60 14.60 3.92
CA TYR A 680 -27.31 15.76 4.76
C TYR A 680 -26.68 16.95 4.01
N HIS A 681 -26.16 16.76 2.80
CA HIS A 681 -25.53 17.85 2.05
C HIS A 681 -25.56 17.63 0.53
N GLU A 682 -25.69 18.72 -0.24
CA GLU A 682 -25.71 18.67 -1.72
C GLU A 682 -24.43 18.06 -2.32
N ALA A 683 -23.25 18.38 -1.75
CA ALA A 683 -21.97 17.77 -2.14
C ALA A 683 -22.01 16.23 -2.06
N SER A 684 -22.59 15.68 -0.99
CA SER A 684 -22.73 14.24 -0.80
C SER A 684 -23.77 13.63 -1.75
N ARG A 685 -24.85 14.36 -2.04
CA ARG A 685 -25.82 13.95 -3.08
C ARG A 685 -25.19 13.91 -4.47
N ALA A 686 -24.36 14.90 -4.79
CA ALA A 686 -23.63 14.93 -6.05
C ALA A 686 -22.64 13.76 -6.14
N ALA A 687 -21.90 13.48 -5.07
CA ALA A 687 -21.00 12.33 -4.99
C ALA A 687 -21.72 10.99 -5.23
N GLU A 688 -22.90 10.82 -4.62
CA GLU A 688 -23.74 9.62 -4.82
C GLU A 688 -24.22 9.49 -6.27
N ALA A 689 -24.62 10.59 -6.91
CA ALA A 689 -25.07 10.61 -8.30
C ALA A 689 -23.94 10.30 -9.30
N MET A 690 -22.69 10.66 -8.97
CA MET A 690 -21.52 10.51 -9.85
C MET A 690 -20.74 9.22 -9.65
N GLY A 691 -20.68 8.68 -8.43
CA GLY A 691 -19.86 7.49 -8.13
C GLY A 691 -20.47 6.51 -7.13
N GLY A 692 -21.71 6.75 -6.69
CA GLY A 692 -22.42 5.89 -5.75
C GLY A 692 -23.32 4.83 -6.41
N ILE A 693 -24.33 4.37 -5.68
CA ILE A 693 -25.32 3.40 -6.17
C ILE A 693 -26.20 4.02 -7.26
N ASP A 694 -26.52 5.32 -7.13
CA ASP A 694 -27.29 6.04 -8.15
C ASP A 694 -26.53 6.08 -9.48
N ALA A 695 -25.20 6.26 -9.43
CA ALA A 695 -24.34 6.19 -10.62
C ALA A 695 -24.36 4.79 -11.27
N LEU A 696 -24.28 3.71 -10.48
CA LEU A 696 -24.38 2.35 -11.02
C LEU A 696 -25.71 2.11 -11.76
N PHE A 697 -26.83 2.55 -11.17
CA PHE A 697 -28.13 2.44 -11.84
C PHE A 697 -28.22 3.28 -13.10
N PHE A 698 -27.63 4.49 -13.09
CA PHE A 698 -27.51 5.32 -14.27
C PHE A 698 -26.73 4.61 -15.39
N HIS A 699 -25.58 3.98 -15.10
CA HIS A 699 -24.81 3.24 -16.12
C HIS A 699 -25.61 2.09 -16.75
N ARG A 700 -26.39 1.36 -15.93
CA ARG A 700 -27.31 0.30 -16.39
C ARG A 700 -28.45 0.86 -17.25
N GLU A 701 -28.98 2.04 -16.92
CA GLU A 701 -30.00 2.71 -17.75
C GLU A 701 -29.42 3.10 -19.11
N ILE A 702 -28.24 3.72 -19.14
CA ILE A 702 -27.57 4.09 -20.40
C ILE A 702 -27.28 2.86 -21.26
N GLU A 703 -26.79 1.78 -20.66
CA GLU A 703 -26.53 0.51 -21.36
C GLU A 703 -27.78 -0.03 -22.07
N GLN A 704 -28.97 0.10 -21.47
CA GLN A 704 -30.21 -0.40 -22.05
C GLN A 704 -30.71 0.41 -23.24
N ARG A 705 -30.43 1.72 -23.27
CA ARG A 705 -30.98 2.63 -24.30
C ARG A 705 -29.95 3.15 -25.30
N VAL A 706 -28.66 2.85 -25.12
CA VAL A 706 -27.57 3.39 -25.96
C VAL A 706 -27.76 3.11 -27.45
N ASP A 707 -28.29 1.96 -27.82
CA ASP A 707 -28.54 1.59 -29.22
C ASP A 707 -29.65 2.42 -29.87
N ASP A 708 -30.70 2.71 -29.12
CA ASP A 708 -31.90 3.39 -29.61
C ASP A 708 -31.77 4.93 -29.54
N GLU A 709 -30.98 5.44 -28.59
CA GLU A 709 -30.90 6.87 -28.25
C GLU A 709 -29.50 7.48 -28.45
N TRP A 710 -28.60 6.82 -29.20
CA TRP A 710 -27.20 7.24 -29.37
C TRP A 710 -27.03 8.72 -29.74
N ALA A 711 -27.82 9.23 -30.68
CA ALA A 711 -27.70 10.62 -31.12
C ALA A 711 -27.98 11.63 -30.00
N ALA A 712 -28.98 11.35 -29.15
CA ALA A 712 -29.33 12.19 -28.02
C ALA A 712 -28.27 12.09 -26.90
N ILE A 713 -27.73 10.88 -26.68
CA ILE A 713 -26.64 10.65 -25.71
C ILE A 713 -25.39 11.43 -26.14
N LEU A 714 -24.99 11.32 -27.41
CA LEU A 714 -23.84 12.04 -27.95
C LEU A 714 -24.02 13.57 -27.82
N GLU A 715 -25.19 14.10 -28.22
CA GLU A 715 -25.50 15.52 -28.06
C GLU A 715 -25.44 15.97 -26.59
N ARG A 716 -25.93 15.14 -25.66
CA ARG A 716 -25.89 15.43 -24.22
C ARG A 716 -24.46 15.51 -23.70
N ILE A 717 -23.62 14.52 -24.02
CA ILE A 717 -22.21 14.46 -23.60
C ILE A 717 -21.44 15.68 -24.13
N GLU A 718 -21.60 16.01 -25.42
CA GLU A 718 -20.96 17.19 -26.02
C GLU A 718 -21.43 18.50 -25.36
N THR A 719 -22.71 18.57 -25.00
CA THR A 719 -23.28 19.74 -24.30
C THR A 719 -22.70 19.89 -22.90
N ILE A 720 -22.59 18.79 -22.15
CA ILE A 720 -22.00 18.78 -20.81
C ILE A 720 -20.55 19.24 -20.86
N LEU A 721 -19.74 18.70 -21.78
CA LEU A 721 -18.35 19.14 -21.95
C LEU A 721 -18.27 20.64 -22.29
N LYS A 722 -19.10 21.14 -23.22
CA LYS A 722 -19.14 22.58 -23.56
C LYS A 722 -19.49 23.45 -22.36
N LYS A 723 -20.43 23.03 -21.51
CA LYS A 723 -20.76 23.74 -20.26
C LYS A 723 -19.56 23.78 -19.32
N MET A 724 -18.89 22.64 -19.10
CA MET A 724 -17.71 22.54 -18.22
C MET A 724 -16.55 23.43 -18.70
N LEU A 725 -16.32 23.50 -20.02
CA LEU A 725 -15.28 24.35 -20.62
C LEU A 725 -15.58 25.85 -20.51
N ALA A 726 -16.84 26.24 -20.31
CA ALA A 726 -17.24 27.63 -20.11
C ALA A 726 -17.11 28.10 -18.65
N GLY A 727 -16.84 27.19 -17.72
CA GLY A 727 -16.67 27.48 -16.29
C GLY A 727 -15.29 28.04 -15.95
N GLY A 728 -15.17 28.62 -14.75
CA GLY A 728 -13.89 29.07 -14.20
C GLY A 728 -13.00 27.89 -13.81
N LEU A 729 -11.70 27.98 -14.12
CA LEU A 729 -10.72 26.95 -13.80
C LEU A 729 -10.05 27.21 -12.45
N VAL A 730 -9.73 26.13 -11.76
CA VAL A 730 -8.73 26.12 -10.69
C VAL A 730 -7.61 25.19 -11.12
N VAL A 731 -6.38 25.71 -11.21
CA VAL A 731 -5.21 24.92 -11.60
C VAL A 731 -4.27 24.81 -10.42
N ASN A 732 -3.97 23.59 -10.00
CA ASN A 732 -2.91 23.30 -9.05
C ASN A 732 -1.62 22.99 -9.83
N VAL A 733 -0.50 23.59 -9.42
CA VAL A 733 0.83 23.31 -9.95
C VAL A 733 1.76 23.02 -8.78
N THR A 734 2.22 21.78 -8.68
CA THR A 734 3.22 21.38 -7.69
C THR A 734 4.51 20.97 -8.41
N ALA A 735 5.57 21.75 -8.21
CA ALA A 735 6.87 21.53 -8.84
C ALA A 735 7.98 22.30 -8.10
N ASP A 736 9.24 21.96 -8.37
CA ASP A 736 10.38 22.78 -7.97
C ASP A 736 10.29 24.20 -8.58
N ASN A 737 10.57 25.25 -7.79
CA ASN A 737 10.58 26.63 -8.29
C ASN A 737 11.55 26.87 -9.46
N ARG A 738 12.59 26.05 -9.63
CA ARG A 738 13.49 26.12 -10.80
C ARG A 738 12.77 25.88 -12.13
N ASP A 739 11.69 25.10 -12.12
CA ASP A 739 10.94 24.66 -13.29
C ASP A 739 9.71 25.55 -13.56
N ARG A 740 9.37 26.45 -12.62
CA ARG A 740 8.21 27.34 -12.67
C ARG A 740 8.11 28.12 -13.98
N ALA A 741 9.19 28.75 -14.44
CA ALA A 741 9.17 29.61 -15.62
C ALA A 741 8.74 28.85 -16.88
N VAL A 742 9.24 27.62 -17.07
CA VAL A 742 8.91 26.77 -18.23
C VAL A 742 7.46 26.29 -18.13
N ILE A 743 7.01 25.92 -16.92
CA ILE A 743 5.64 25.47 -16.68
C ILE A 743 4.64 26.60 -16.95
N PHE A 744 4.87 27.79 -16.38
CA PHE A 744 3.96 28.93 -16.52
C PHE A 744 3.88 29.45 -17.95
N GLN A 745 4.98 29.43 -18.70
CA GLN A 745 4.97 29.79 -20.12
C GLN A 745 4.04 28.87 -20.94
N SER A 746 4.04 27.56 -20.65
CA SER A 746 3.16 26.60 -21.33
C SER A 746 1.72 26.66 -20.80
N LEU A 747 1.55 26.89 -19.50
CA LEU A 747 0.24 27.07 -18.85
C LEU A 747 -0.49 28.29 -19.41
N GLU A 748 0.18 29.44 -19.55
CA GLU A 748 -0.42 30.65 -20.12
C GLU A 748 -0.97 30.40 -21.53
N LYS A 749 -0.20 29.72 -22.38
CA LYS A 749 -0.63 29.34 -23.74
C LYS A 749 -1.84 28.39 -23.69
N PHE A 750 -1.83 27.43 -22.78
CA PHE A 750 -2.93 26.49 -22.58
C PHE A 750 -4.21 27.22 -22.15
N LEU A 751 -4.11 28.16 -21.22
CA LEU A 751 -5.24 28.93 -20.70
C LEU A 751 -5.88 29.83 -21.78
N CYS A 752 -5.12 30.30 -22.78
CA CYS A 752 -5.66 31.07 -23.91
C CYS A 752 -6.66 30.29 -24.79
N ALA A 753 -6.70 28.95 -24.72
CA ALA A 753 -7.64 28.14 -25.48
C ALA A 753 -9.06 28.12 -24.87
N PHE A 754 -9.19 28.51 -23.60
CA PHE A 754 -10.47 28.55 -22.90
C PHE A 754 -11.16 29.90 -23.07
N PRO A 755 -12.50 29.94 -23.03
CA PRO A 755 -13.23 31.20 -23.04
C PRO A 755 -12.90 32.03 -21.78
N THR A 756 -12.89 33.35 -21.92
CA THR A 756 -12.86 34.28 -20.77
C THR A 756 -14.06 34.03 -19.87
N MET A 757 -13.88 34.17 -18.55
CA MET A 757 -14.93 33.95 -17.57
C MET A 757 -16.15 34.86 -17.89
N GLY A 758 -17.26 34.25 -18.29
CA GLY A 758 -18.55 34.94 -18.35
C GLY A 758 -19.10 35.16 -16.94
N ASN A 759 -19.95 36.17 -16.75
CA ASN A 759 -20.61 36.41 -15.45
C ASN A 759 -21.28 35.11 -14.92
N ASN A 760 -20.80 34.62 -13.77
CA ASN A 760 -21.36 33.58 -12.90
C ASN A 760 -22.48 32.71 -13.49
N LEU A 761 -22.11 31.67 -14.23
CA LEU A 761 -22.97 30.52 -14.50
C LEU A 761 -22.86 29.54 -13.33
N SER A 762 -23.47 29.88 -12.19
CA SER A 762 -23.65 28.92 -11.09
C SER A 762 -25.12 28.48 -11.08
N ASN A 763 -25.35 27.20 -11.35
CA ASN A 763 -26.63 26.54 -11.25
C ASN A 763 -26.75 25.91 -9.85
N PRO A 764 -27.67 26.38 -8.99
CA PRO A 764 -27.94 25.69 -7.75
C PRO A 764 -28.57 24.32 -8.05
N TRP A 765 -28.05 23.25 -7.44
CA TRP A 765 -28.61 21.92 -7.61
C TRP A 765 -29.84 21.70 -6.73
N ALA A 766 -31.00 21.55 -7.37
CA ALA A 766 -32.22 21.14 -6.71
C ALA A 766 -32.44 19.63 -6.92
N PHE A 767 -32.18 18.81 -5.90
CA PHE A 767 -32.50 17.38 -5.93
C PHE A 767 -34.00 17.17 -5.70
N LYS A 768 -34.66 16.44 -6.62
CA LYS A 768 -36.13 16.37 -6.71
C LYS A 768 -36.82 15.55 -5.62
N ALA A 769 -36.11 14.70 -4.87
CA ALA A 769 -36.69 13.78 -3.88
C ALA A 769 -35.81 13.59 -2.64
N ASP A 770 -36.47 13.50 -1.48
CA ASP A 770 -35.87 13.02 -0.23
C ASP A 770 -35.52 11.54 -0.35
N LEU A 771 -34.36 11.17 0.17
CA LEU A 771 -33.95 9.77 0.26
C LEU A 771 -34.69 9.10 1.43
N PRO A 772 -35.09 7.82 1.32
CA PRO A 772 -35.73 7.08 2.41
C PRO A 772 -34.80 6.95 3.61
N LYS A 773 -35.33 7.08 4.83
CA LYS A 773 -34.53 7.08 6.07
C LYS A 773 -33.89 5.73 6.37
N SER A 774 -34.41 4.63 5.81
CA SER A 774 -33.85 3.29 5.99
C SER A 774 -33.81 2.51 4.68
N GLU A 775 -32.64 2.02 4.31
CA GLU A 775 -32.42 1.29 3.06
C GLU A 775 -31.71 -0.05 3.22
N ALA A 776 -32.18 -1.04 2.47
CA ALA A 776 -31.57 -2.34 2.31
C ALA A 776 -31.08 -2.52 0.86
N LEU A 777 -29.77 -2.52 0.66
CA LEU A 777 -29.07 -2.77 -0.60
C LEU A 777 -28.76 -4.27 -0.71
N THR A 778 -29.49 -4.98 -1.54
CA THR A 778 -29.36 -6.44 -1.69
C THR A 778 -28.30 -6.80 -2.72
N ALA A 779 -27.32 -7.60 -2.31
CA ALA A 779 -26.26 -8.16 -3.14
C ALA A 779 -25.98 -9.63 -2.76
N PRO A 780 -25.43 -10.47 -3.65
CA PRO A 780 -25.02 -11.84 -3.32
C PRO A 780 -23.74 -11.82 -2.47
N SER A 781 -23.90 -11.56 -1.16
CA SER A 781 -22.82 -11.48 -0.18
C SER A 781 -23.06 -12.45 0.98
N ARG A 782 -21.97 -12.99 1.56
CA ARG A 782 -22.02 -13.80 2.79
C ARG A 782 -21.88 -12.96 4.07
N VAL A 783 -21.63 -11.66 3.91
CA VAL A 783 -21.39 -10.70 4.99
C VAL A 783 -22.15 -9.40 4.71
N ASN A 784 -22.40 -8.63 5.75
CA ASN A 784 -23.10 -7.36 5.71
C ASN A 784 -22.13 -6.18 5.81
N TYR A 785 -22.64 -5.02 5.43
CA TYR A 785 -22.06 -3.71 5.67
C TYR A 785 -23.16 -2.86 6.28
N VAL A 786 -23.04 -2.56 7.57
CA VAL A 786 -24.12 -1.95 8.35
C VAL A 786 -23.71 -0.54 8.71
N GLY A 787 -24.48 0.45 8.28
CA GLY A 787 -24.19 1.85 8.58
C GLY A 787 -25.38 2.62 9.10
N SER A 788 -25.09 3.62 9.90
CA SER A 788 -26.07 4.53 10.48
C SER A 788 -25.45 5.93 10.63
N ALA A 789 -26.23 6.98 10.39
CA ALA A 789 -25.74 8.36 10.44
C ALA A 789 -26.75 9.33 11.04
N ILE A 790 -26.24 10.41 11.63
CA ILE A 790 -26.98 11.56 12.15
C ILE A 790 -26.25 12.86 11.79
N ASN A 791 -26.94 13.99 11.90
CA ASN A 791 -26.29 15.29 11.93
C ASN A 791 -26.23 15.81 13.37
N LEU A 792 -25.03 15.89 13.94
CA LEU A 792 -24.83 16.35 15.32
C LEU A 792 -25.18 17.83 15.51
N PHE A 793 -25.15 18.65 14.45
CA PHE A 793 -25.51 20.07 14.54
C PHE A 793 -27.01 20.26 14.74
N ASP A 794 -27.84 19.35 14.22
CA ASP A 794 -29.28 19.33 14.48
C ASP A 794 -29.57 19.03 15.96
N ASN A 795 -28.68 18.28 16.61
CA ASN A 795 -28.69 18.02 18.06
C ASN A 795 -27.98 19.14 18.87
N HIS A 796 -27.69 20.29 18.26
CA HIS A 796 -27.04 21.44 18.89
C HIS A 796 -25.57 21.24 19.29
N TYR A 797 -24.89 20.20 18.81
CA TYR A 797 -23.46 20.06 19.00
C TYR A 797 -22.71 21.23 18.35
N GLN A 798 -21.78 21.83 19.08
CA GLN A 798 -20.84 22.80 18.53
C GLN A 798 -19.52 22.11 18.26
N HIS A 799 -19.01 22.22 17.04
CA HIS A 799 -17.76 21.56 16.68
C HIS A 799 -16.59 22.07 17.52
N ASP A 800 -15.88 21.12 18.13
CA ASP A 800 -14.58 21.31 18.76
C ASP A 800 -13.59 20.25 18.24
N GLY A 801 -12.30 20.59 18.16
CA GLY A 801 -11.25 19.68 17.71
C GLY A 801 -11.16 18.36 18.48
N SER A 802 -11.64 18.31 19.73
CA SER A 802 -11.71 17.08 20.54
C SER A 802 -12.55 15.96 19.89
N ALA A 803 -13.50 16.29 18.99
CA ALA A 803 -14.26 15.29 18.23
C ALA A 803 -13.36 14.31 17.46
N LEU A 804 -12.20 14.76 16.97
CA LEU A 804 -11.23 13.90 16.29
C LEU A 804 -10.59 12.88 17.24
N VAL A 805 -10.39 13.27 18.50
CA VAL A 805 -9.86 12.37 19.54
C VAL A 805 -10.91 11.36 19.94
N VAL A 806 -12.15 11.80 20.15
CA VAL A 806 -13.29 10.93 20.50
C VAL A 806 -13.55 9.90 19.40
N THR A 807 -13.63 10.34 18.14
CA THR A 807 -13.85 9.44 16.99
C THR A 807 -12.70 8.45 16.81
N LYS A 808 -11.45 8.89 16.97
CA LYS A 808 -10.30 7.98 16.93
C LYS A 808 -10.38 6.92 18.01
N TYR A 809 -10.69 7.32 19.24
CA TYR A 809 -10.83 6.41 20.38
C TYR A 809 -11.97 5.40 20.17
N LEU A 810 -13.15 5.84 19.72
CA LEU A 810 -14.26 4.95 19.40
C LEU A 810 -13.85 3.85 18.42
N ARG A 811 -13.10 4.19 17.37
CA ARG A 811 -12.62 3.22 16.37
C ARG A 811 -11.64 2.21 16.94
N THR A 812 -10.76 2.62 17.84
CA THR A 812 -9.68 1.76 18.35
C THR A 812 -10.03 1.03 19.64
N ALA A 813 -11.08 1.46 20.35
CA ALA A 813 -11.54 0.85 21.60
C ALA A 813 -12.94 0.25 21.42
N TRP A 814 -13.99 1.07 21.57
CA TRP A 814 -15.39 0.61 21.64
C TRP A 814 -15.84 -0.23 20.43
N LEU A 815 -15.72 0.32 19.23
CA LEU A 815 -16.20 -0.34 18.00
C LEU A 815 -15.34 -1.55 17.64
N TRP A 816 -14.03 -1.46 17.88
CA TRP A 816 -13.13 -2.59 17.67
C TRP A 816 -13.50 -3.77 18.57
N GLU A 817 -13.69 -3.52 19.86
CA GLU A 817 -14.05 -4.55 20.82
C GLU A 817 -15.43 -5.13 20.53
N LYS A 818 -16.44 -4.27 20.35
CA LYS A 818 -17.83 -4.71 20.22
C LYS A 818 -18.17 -5.35 18.87
N ILE A 819 -17.75 -4.73 17.77
CA ILE A 819 -18.18 -5.16 16.44
C ILE A 819 -17.19 -6.16 15.84
N ARG A 820 -15.88 -5.98 16.06
CA ARG A 820 -14.85 -6.88 15.51
C ARG A 820 -14.52 -8.04 16.46
N VAL A 821 -14.12 -7.78 17.70
CA VAL A 821 -13.67 -8.85 18.61
C VAL A 821 -14.85 -9.71 19.08
N GLN A 822 -15.92 -9.08 19.58
CA GLN A 822 -17.10 -9.79 20.10
C GLN A 822 -18.08 -10.15 18.97
N GLY A 823 -18.32 -9.23 18.03
CA GLY A 823 -19.26 -9.42 16.91
C GLY A 823 -18.72 -10.22 15.72
N GLY A 824 -17.40 -10.38 15.59
CA GLY A 824 -16.79 -11.16 14.50
C GLY A 824 -16.74 -10.47 13.14
N ALA A 825 -17.05 -9.17 13.04
CA ALA A 825 -16.85 -8.40 11.82
C ALA A 825 -15.35 -8.21 11.52
N TYR A 826 -14.98 -8.08 10.24
CA TYR A 826 -13.59 -7.79 9.90
C TYR A 826 -13.17 -6.37 10.32
N GLY A 827 -14.09 -5.40 10.31
CA GLY A 827 -13.77 -4.04 10.71
C GLY A 827 -14.98 -3.22 11.13
N ALA A 828 -14.72 -2.16 11.88
CA ALA A 828 -15.71 -1.17 12.27
C ALA A 828 -15.08 0.22 12.27
N LEU A 829 -15.85 1.23 11.88
CA LEU A 829 -15.39 2.59 11.78
C LEU A 829 -16.50 3.59 12.11
N CYS A 830 -16.09 4.80 12.47
CA CYS A 830 -16.94 5.97 12.50
C CYS A 830 -16.22 7.16 11.86
N THR A 831 -16.99 8.10 11.34
CA THR A 831 -16.50 9.35 10.73
C THR A 831 -17.33 10.52 11.22
N PHE A 832 -16.70 11.67 11.41
CA PHE A 832 -17.36 12.93 11.69
C PHE A 832 -16.88 13.98 10.69
N GLU A 833 -17.80 14.67 10.03
CA GLU A 833 -17.52 15.74 9.09
C GLU A 833 -17.77 17.11 9.74
N PRO A 834 -16.73 17.84 10.15
CA PRO A 834 -16.90 19.10 10.89
C PRO A 834 -17.60 20.20 10.11
N CYS A 835 -17.56 20.17 8.77
CA CYS A 835 -18.15 21.23 7.96
C CYS A 835 -19.68 21.15 7.88
N CYS A 836 -20.29 19.96 8.03
CA CYS A 836 -21.74 19.78 7.98
C CYS A 836 -22.35 19.05 9.19
N GLY A 837 -21.54 18.62 10.16
CA GLY A 837 -22.01 18.00 11.39
C GLY A 837 -22.36 16.51 11.26
N VAL A 838 -22.19 15.93 10.07
CA VAL A 838 -22.55 14.53 9.81
C VAL A 838 -21.63 13.59 10.57
N PHE A 839 -22.21 12.77 11.43
CA PHE A 839 -21.56 11.65 12.11
C PHE A 839 -22.12 10.35 11.55
N ALA A 840 -21.25 9.43 11.12
CA ALA A 840 -21.66 8.16 10.53
C ALA A 840 -20.83 6.99 11.07
N PHE A 841 -21.50 5.86 11.28
CA PHE A 841 -20.91 4.56 11.56
C PHE A 841 -20.95 3.67 10.31
N ALA A 842 -19.99 2.76 10.20
CA ALA A 842 -20.05 1.65 9.27
C ALA A 842 -19.30 0.42 9.79
N SER A 843 -19.81 -0.77 9.49
CA SER A 843 -19.10 -2.04 9.66
C SER A 843 -18.61 -2.59 8.32
N TYR A 844 -17.61 -3.45 8.38
CA TYR A 844 -16.95 -4.03 7.22
C TYR A 844 -16.88 -5.54 7.33
N ARG A 845 -17.50 -6.24 6.37
CA ARG A 845 -17.63 -7.70 6.33
C ARG A 845 -18.16 -8.25 7.65
N ASP A 846 -19.32 -7.74 8.04
CA ASP A 846 -19.96 -8.00 9.33
C ASP A 846 -20.94 -9.17 9.22
N PRO A 847 -20.82 -10.22 10.05
CA PRO A 847 -21.80 -11.31 10.04
C PRO A 847 -23.16 -10.88 10.62
N ASN A 848 -23.23 -9.75 11.33
CA ASN A 848 -24.43 -9.29 12.03
C ASN A 848 -25.10 -8.13 11.30
N LEU A 849 -26.26 -7.71 11.81
CA LEU A 849 -27.00 -6.55 11.33
C LEU A 849 -27.66 -5.81 12.49
N ALA A 850 -28.67 -6.41 13.13
CA ALA A 850 -29.41 -5.78 14.23
C ALA A 850 -28.50 -5.48 15.43
N ASP A 851 -27.68 -6.45 15.83
CA ASP A 851 -26.73 -6.29 16.95
C ASP A 851 -25.73 -5.16 16.71
N THR A 852 -25.27 -4.98 15.46
CA THR A 852 -24.37 -3.88 15.10
C THR A 852 -25.06 -2.52 15.23
N LEU A 853 -26.33 -2.40 14.81
CA LEU A 853 -27.11 -1.18 15.01
C LEU A 853 -27.35 -0.89 16.50
N GLU A 854 -27.55 -1.92 17.31
CA GLU A 854 -27.68 -1.77 18.76
C GLU A 854 -26.39 -1.22 19.39
N VAL A 855 -25.21 -1.72 18.97
CA VAL A 855 -23.92 -1.15 19.41
C VAL A 855 -23.79 0.33 19.03
N TYR A 856 -24.24 0.72 17.84
CA TYR A 856 -24.26 2.14 17.44
C TYR A 856 -25.15 2.96 18.37
N ALA A 857 -26.36 2.49 18.68
CA ALA A 857 -27.29 3.15 19.59
C ALA A 857 -26.73 3.29 21.02
N GLN A 858 -25.96 2.30 21.49
CA GLN A 858 -25.34 2.32 22.82
C GLN A 858 -24.10 3.25 22.91
N THR A 859 -23.57 3.73 21.79
CA THR A 859 -22.28 4.45 21.77
C THR A 859 -22.34 5.79 22.52
N GLY A 860 -23.45 6.52 22.43
CA GLY A 860 -23.63 7.77 23.20
C GLY A 860 -23.62 7.53 24.71
N GLU A 861 -24.32 6.48 25.17
CA GLU A 861 -24.35 6.08 26.59
C GLU A 861 -22.98 5.60 27.09
N PHE A 862 -22.24 4.85 26.28
CA PHE A 862 -20.87 4.46 26.57
C PHE A 862 -19.99 5.69 26.83
N LEU A 863 -20.05 6.69 25.94
CA LEU A 863 -19.23 7.90 26.06
C LEU A 863 -19.60 8.74 27.30
N LYS A 864 -20.89 8.89 27.61
CA LYS A 864 -21.35 9.63 28.80
C LYS A 864 -20.80 9.05 30.11
N ASN A 865 -20.66 7.72 30.18
CA ASN A 865 -20.17 7.01 31.35
C ASN A 865 -18.67 6.67 31.28
N LEU A 866 -17.96 7.16 30.27
CA LEU A 866 -16.56 6.83 30.05
C LEU A 866 -15.69 7.37 31.18
N ASP A 867 -14.78 6.52 31.67
CA ASP A 867 -13.71 6.88 32.58
C ASP A 867 -12.41 6.25 32.05
N ILE A 868 -11.44 7.10 31.69
CA ILE A 868 -10.15 6.70 31.13
C ILE A 868 -9.04 7.41 31.88
N ASP A 869 -7.90 6.73 32.05
CA ASP A 869 -6.73 7.32 32.68
C ASP A 869 -5.97 8.27 31.73
N GLN A 870 -4.97 8.96 32.25
CA GLN A 870 -4.18 9.93 31.49
C GLN A 870 -3.32 9.27 30.38
N ASP A 871 -2.93 8.01 30.57
CA ASP A 871 -2.11 7.29 29.60
C ASP A 871 -2.97 6.89 28.39
N GLU A 872 -4.19 6.44 28.63
CA GLU A 872 -5.17 6.11 27.59
C GLU A 872 -5.64 7.36 26.83
N LEU A 873 -5.91 8.46 27.53
CA LEU A 873 -6.19 9.74 26.89
C LEU A 873 -5.02 10.21 26.01
N SER A 874 -3.78 10.05 26.50
CA SER A 874 -2.58 10.40 25.73
C SER A 874 -2.45 9.55 24.46
N ARG A 875 -2.72 8.24 24.52
CA ARG A 875 -2.74 7.37 23.32
C ARG A 875 -3.82 7.79 22.31
N ALA A 876 -5.02 8.13 22.78
CA ALA A 876 -6.08 8.65 21.90
C ALA A 876 -5.64 9.95 21.20
N LEU A 877 -5.00 10.87 21.94
CA LEU A 877 -4.45 12.13 21.42
C LEU A 877 -3.36 11.88 20.37
N ILE A 878 -2.39 11.01 20.67
CA ILE A 878 -1.32 10.63 19.73
C ILE A 878 -1.93 10.05 18.46
N GLY A 879 -2.89 9.13 18.59
CA GLY A 879 -3.58 8.54 17.44
C GLY A 879 -4.36 9.55 16.60
N ALA A 880 -4.95 10.57 17.21
CA ALA A 880 -5.66 11.64 16.51
C ALA A 880 -4.69 12.58 15.78
N ILE A 881 -3.59 12.97 16.45
CA ILE A 881 -2.52 13.79 15.85
C ILE A 881 -1.86 13.04 14.69
N GLY A 882 -1.57 11.75 14.83
CA GLY A 882 -1.04 10.90 13.76
C GLY A 882 -1.96 10.88 12.54
N GLY A 883 -3.28 10.88 12.74
CA GLY A 883 -4.25 10.99 11.65
C GLY A 883 -4.13 12.32 10.88
N ILE A 884 -4.08 13.46 11.56
CA ILE A 884 -4.01 14.77 10.88
C ILE A 884 -2.62 15.08 10.30
N ASP A 885 -1.56 14.58 10.94
CA ASP A 885 -0.16 14.79 10.56
C ASP A 885 0.37 13.69 9.62
N THR A 886 -0.51 12.83 9.07
CA THR A 886 -0.14 11.78 8.11
C THR A 886 0.85 12.32 7.06
N TYR A 887 1.97 11.60 6.89
CA TYR A 887 3.00 11.95 5.92
C TYR A 887 2.42 11.95 4.51
N ARG A 888 2.80 12.95 3.71
CA ARG A 888 2.34 13.11 2.33
C ARG A 888 3.52 13.48 1.45
N LEU A 889 3.54 12.90 0.27
CA LEU A 889 4.46 13.24 -0.80
C LEU A 889 4.11 14.60 -1.42
N PRO A 890 5.01 15.20 -2.22
CA PRO A 890 4.83 16.54 -2.77
C PRO A 890 3.50 16.75 -3.51
N ASP A 891 3.13 15.82 -4.39
CA ASP A 891 1.87 15.84 -5.15
C ASP A 891 0.64 15.88 -4.21
N ALA A 892 0.63 15.01 -3.21
CA ALA A 892 -0.44 14.91 -2.23
C ALA A 892 -0.47 16.14 -1.30
N LYS A 893 0.67 16.78 -1.04
CA LYS A 893 0.75 18.04 -0.28
C LYS A 893 0.07 19.17 -1.05
N GLY A 894 0.48 19.42 -2.30
CA GLY A 894 -0.09 20.48 -3.13
C GLY A 894 -1.58 20.28 -3.37
N TYR A 895 -1.99 19.06 -3.72
CA TYR A 895 -3.41 18.73 -3.90
C TYR A 895 -4.23 18.89 -2.62
N CYS A 896 -3.72 18.43 -1.47
CA CYS A 896 -4.41 18.59 -0.19
C CYS A 896 -4.54 20.06 0.22
N ASP A 897 -3.54 20.89 -0.05
CA ASP A 897 -3.62 22.34 0.19
C ASP A 897 -4.63 23.01 -0.76
N THR A 898 -4.67 22.62 -2.04
CA THR A 898 -5.69 23.08 -2.99
C THR A 898 -7.10 22.76 -2.53
N LEU A 899 -7.35 21.55 -2.01
CA LEU A 899 -8.66 21.20 -1.45
C LEU A 899 -9.00 22.05 -0.22
N ARG A 900 -8.03 22.30 0.68
CA ARG A 900 -8.24 23.18 1.85
C ARG A 900 -8.57 24.60 1.43
N TRP A 901 -7.89 25.12 0.41
CA TRP A 901 -8.15 26.44 -0.16
C TRP A 901 -9.58 26.51 -0.73
N LEU A 902 -9.98 25.52 -1.53
CA LEU A 902 -11.33 25.44 -2.09
C LEU A 902 -12.41 25.39 -1.00
N THR A 903 -12.17 24.67 0.10
CA THR A 903 -13.15 24.52 1.19
C THR A 903 -13.06 25.61 2.26
N GLY A 904 -12.17 26.60 2.12
CA GLY A 904 -11.99 27.69 3.08
C GLY A 904 -11.36 27.29 4.43
N ILE A 905 -10.63 26.18 4.46
CA ILE A 905 -9.92 25.69 5.65
C ILE A 905 -8.55 26.38 5.71
N THR A 906 -8.42 27.41 6.55
CA THR A 906 -7.18 28.18 6.69
C THR A 906 -6.21 27.56 7.71
N ASP A 907 -4.94 27.96 7.67
CA ASP A 907 -3.94 27.49 8.62
C ASP A 907 -4.24 27.95 10.05
N GLU A 908 -4.84 29.12 10.24
CA GLU A 908 -5.29 29.62 11.55
C GLU A 908 -6.36 28.71 12.15
N LYS A 909 -7.33 28.26 11.34
CA LYS A 909 -8.37 27.32 11.79
C LYS A 909 -7.80 25.93 12.06
N ARG A 910 -6.90 25.46 11.19
CA ARG A 910 -6.17 24.20 11.45
C ARG A 910 -5.38 24.29 12.77
N GLN A 911 -4.78 25.44 13.06
CA GLN A 911 -4.06 25.70 14.30
C GLN A 911 -5.00 25.74 15.50
N GLN A 912 -6.16 26.39 15.37
CA GLN A 912 -7.19 26.39 16.40
C GLN A 912 -7.64 24.95 16.71
N ARG A 913 -8.06 24.18 15.70
CA ARG A 913 -8.46 22.78 15.86
C ARG A 913 -7.35 21.94 16.50
N ARG A 914 -6.08 22.19 16.13
CA ARG A 914 -4.93 21.50 16.75
C ARG A 914 -4.80 21.84 18.23
N ASN A 915 -4.98 23.11 18.62
CA ASN A 915 -4.97 23.52 20.01
C ASN A 915 -6.09 22.85 20.80
N GLU A 916 -7.29 22.75 20.22
CA GLU A 916 -8.46 22.06 20.79
C GLU A 916 -8.22 20.55 20.95
N ILE A 917 -7.71 19.88 19.90
CA ILE A 917 -7.27 18.47 19.97
C ILE A 917 -6.31 18.30 21.15
N LEU A 918 -5.23 19.09 21.18
CA LEU A 918 -4.25 19.00 22.24
C LEU A 918 -4.89 19.30 23.60
N ALA A 919 -5.91 20.16 23.70
CA ALA A 919 -6.59 20.51 24.94
C ALA A 919 -7.59 19.47 25.47
N THR A 920 -7.89 18.42 24.69
CA THR A 920 -8.92 17.42 25.03
C THR A 920 -8.75 16.81 26.43
N THR A 921 -9.88 16.62 27.10
CA THR A 921 -10.04 15.95 28.41
C THR A 921 -11.15 14.92 28.33
N VAL A 922 -11.30 14.05 29.35
CA VAL A 922 -12.38 13.06 29.41
C VAL A 922 -13.78 13.69 29.38
N GLU A 923 -13.95 14.91 29.88
CA GLU A 923 -15.21 15.65 29.82
C GLU A 923 -15.68 15.89 28.39
N HIS A 924 -14.75 16.08 27.43
CA HIS A 924 -15.11 16.25 26.02
C HIS A 924 -15.70 14.95 25.44
N PHE A 925 -15.25 13.78 25.89
CA PHE A 925 -15.84 12.49 25.51
C PHE A 925 -17.27 12.39 26.04
N ARG A 926 -17.47 12.72 27.32
CA ARG A 926 -18.78 12.67 27.97
C ARG A 926 -19.76 13.63 27.29
N GLN A 927 -19.34 14.86 27.03
CA GLN A 927 -20.12 15.86 26.27
C GLN A 927 -20.47 15.37 24.86
N PHE A 928 -19.51 14.80 24.12
CA PHE A 928 -19.79 14.24 22.80
C PHE A 928 -20.86 13.14 22.87
N GLY A 929 -20.82 12.30 23.91
CA GLY A 929 -21.84 11.29 24.19
C GLY A 929 -23.24 11.85 24.50
N GLU A 930 -23.34 13.08 25.03
CA GLU A 930 -24.63 13.75 25.26
C GLU A 930 -25.33 14.14 23.95
N PHE A 931 -24.55 14.48 22.91
CA PHE A 931 -25.08 14.89 21.61
C PHE A 931 -25.25 13.74 20.60
N LEU A 932 -24.59 12.60 20.85
CA LEU A 932 -24.65 11.40 20.03
C LEU A 932 -25.88 10.55 20.38
N ASP A 933 -27.07 11.06 20.03
CA ASP A 933 -28.33 10.32 20.10
C ASP A 933 -28.71 9.75 18.73
N MET A 934 -28.81 8.43 18.64
CA MET A 934 -29.07 7.69 17.40
C MET A 934 -30.56 7.40 17.16
N HIS A 935 -31.48 7.94 17.97
CA HIS A 935 -32.93 7.67 17.84
C HIS A 935 -33.49 7.97 16.44
N ASP A 936 -33.11 9.10 15.83
CA ASP A 936 -33.59 9.55 14.52
C ASP A 936 -32.60 9.29 13.37
N ALA A 937 -31.68 8.35 13.56
CA ALA A 937 -30.61 8.08 12.61
C ALA A 937 -31.10 7.48 11.28
N VAL A 938 -30.48 7.93 10.18
CA VAL A 938 -30.64 7.30 8.88
C VAL A 938 -29.84 6.00 8.87
N THR A 939 -30.38 4.94 8.27
CA THR A 939 -29.75 3.62 8.23
C THR A 939 -29.64 3.10 6.80
N ALA A 940 -28.49 2.53 6.45
CA ALA A 940 -28.31 1.84 5.18
C ALA A 940 -27.51 0.56 5.42
N VAL A 941 -27.96 -0.54 4.81
CA VAL A 941 -27.29 -1.84 4.93
C VAL A 941 -27.08 -2.44 3.55
N LEU A 942 -25.89 -2.95 3.29
CA LEU A 942 -25.62 -3.82 2.14
C LEU A 942 -25.41 -5.26 2.61
N GLY A 943 -26.16 -6.21 2.05
CA GLY A 943 -26.10 -7.62 2.48
C GLY A 943 -26.91 -8.54 1.58
N SER A 944 -26.94 -9.84 1.91
CA SER A 944 -27.83 -10.77 1.22
C SER A 944 -29.29 -10.53 1.59
N LYS A 945 -30.19 -10.88 0.67
CA LYS A 945 -31.64 -10.82 0.90
C LYS A 945 -32.02 -11.59 2.17
N GLU A 946 -31.46 -12.79 2.33
CA GLU A 946 -31.70 -13.66 3.48
C GLU A 946 -31.23 -13.01 4.79
N SER A 947 -30.01 -12.44 4.83
CA SER A 947 -29.52 -11.77 6.05
C SER A 947 -30.36 -10.55 6.42
N ILE A 948 -30.83 -9.79 5.44
CA ILE A 948 -31.69 -8.62 5.65
C ILE A 948 -33.05 -9.07 6.22
N GLU A 949 -33.67 -10.08 5.63
CA GLU A 949 -34.96 -10.61 6.10
C GLU A 949 -34.88 -11.25 7.50
N LEU A 950 -33.80 -12.00 7.78
CA LEU A 950 -33.58 -12.64 9.09
C LEU A 950 -33.31 -11.63 10.22
N SER A 951 -32.79 -10.46 9.90
CA SER A 951 -32.47 -9.43 10.91
C SER A 951 -33.70 -8.79 11.56
N ASN A 952 -34.88 -8.90 10.94
CA ASN A 952 -36.12 -8.22 11.34
C ASN A 952 -36.01 -6.69 11.47
N VAL A 953 -34.96 -6.08 10.92
CA VAL A 953 -34.83 -4.61 10.87
C VAL A 953 -35.77 -4.08 9.78
N PRO A 954 -36.67 -3.13 10.09
CA PRO A 954 -37.57 -2.56 9.10
C PRO A 954 -36.81 -1.56 8.21
N PHE A 955 -36.96 -1.72 6.89
CA PHE A 955 -36.42 -0.79 5.90
C PHE A 955 -37.56 -0.16 5.09
N GLU A 956 -37.50 1.16 4.88
CA GLU A 956 -38.44 1.90 4.02
C GLU A 956 -38.27 1.53 2.55
N ARG A 957 -37.05 1.18 2.12
CA ARG A 957 -36.76 0.79 0.74
C ARG A 957 -35.81 -0.40 0.66
N HIS A 958 -36.14 -1.33 -0.24
CA HIS A 958 -35.26 -2.42 -0.64
C HIS A 958 -34.81 -2.19 -2.09
N LEU A 959 -33.50 -2.14 -2.33
CA LEU A 959 -32.89 -1.98 -3.64
C LEU A 959 -32.04 -3.21 -3.97
N LYS A 960 -32.29 -3.84 -5.12
CA LYS A 960 -31.40 -4.88 -5.64
C LYS A 960 -30.25 -4.21 -6.38
N VAL A 961 -29.04 -4.27 -5.81
CA VAL A 961 -27.85 -3.61 -6.38
C VAL A 961 -26.97 -4.58 -7.17
N LEU A 962 -27.01 -5.89 -6.87
CA LEU A 962 -26.40 -6.96 -7.66
C LEU A 962 -27.37 -8.14 -7.85
#